data_AF-C1D1X4-F1
#
_entry.id   AF-C1D1X4-F1
#
_cell.length_a   1.000
_cell.length_b   1.000
_cell.length_c   1.000
_cell.angle_alpha   90.00
_cell.angle_beta   90.00
_cell.angle_gamma   90.00
#
_symmetry.space_group_name_H-M   'P 1'
#
loop_
_entity.id
_entity.type
_entity.pdbx_description
1 polymer ?
#
loop_
_entity_poly.entity_id
_entity_poly.type
_entity_poly.pdbx_seq_one_letter_code
_entity_poly.pdbx_strand_id
1 'polypeptide(L)'
;MTSSRQPSRGMCRACGYVGTKASMTKHQAGCASRQAPGGTTHDVFRCRISGADLPAYWLDVELTPKATLDDLDRFLRDIWLECCGHLSSFTIGPHDNGDFGSFRASRRTRQPSLAELDLHPGDKFGYTYDFGSSTNLTVQVQAYESVSGEATDRIKLLARNLPPISVCSLCSKPAKWVHTWESDDATGGPLLYCGSHGKKTRDEQLPVVNSPRMGVCGYEGGSDESWPPHPSKLTAEHSPSEAELPAHTTSQDTTPAGNRSLLEQDGLDEALLAYVETLPLQTETVWLVAIQEMPAILPPEEGRAAVVLVVDAASGQILTSEVMTDITTQAVQEAVLETMLAPEADDIKPQRPGQIFTLDAELAFSLHTTLAALGIRVERRDSPELEELLAHLRDEVGSGMRALVEGQRPRAFLHGVPDVDVRNLIETFARFMKAKPWRNFAPDKPLRASWTNPDGTSSQLYAMVLGGLGEVYGLALYPDWLSYNKHVLNSFHPELVLLATGGLESLTLSQREEIHPEDWERLRTAGLPARAQAGPALIRIGLTGTQPPTFPLQPLTEVLRILSERAERKASPVTSLKAELGGVSVKYPADPRDELSAQERSGSVQVRVRSNAGHFTYNAEVVMTGPPETLVRNAFAQARRLLDQKPGEGRNVYLPYRLESAGQALENSGFFEDLHVLIWENRPGSPALTLAHLASMGPLIDGELATIEVAPQAADVAGLTVELQAVDPGSGVS
;
A
#
# COMPACT_ATOMS: atom_id res chain seq x y z
N MET A 1 -8.19 28.39 -4.54
CA MET A 1 -9.35 29.22 -4.16
C MET A 1 -10.37 28.35 -3.44
N THR A 2 -10.82 28.77 -2.27
CA THR A 2 -11.72 28.03 -1.37
C THR A 2 -13.14 27.96 -1.95
N SER A 3 -13.51 26.80 -2.51
CA SER A 3 -14.92 26.51 -2.78
C SER A 3 -15.66 26.50 -1.44
N SER A 4 -16.68 27.36 -1.33
CA SER A 4 -17.54 27.51 -0.17
C SER A 4 -18.03 26.17 0.39
N ARG A 5 -18.00 26.02 1.72
CA ARG A 5 -18.59 24.92 2.53
C ARG A 5 -20.11 24.78 2.30
N GLN A 6 -20.54 24.40 1.10
CA GLN A 6 -21.89 23.89 0.92
C GLN A 6 -21.88 22.39 1.28
N PRO A 7 -22.78 21.94 2.17
CA PRO A 7 -22.87 20.53 2.52
C PRO A 7 -23.25 19.71 1.28
N SER A 8 -22.51 18.63 1.01
CA SER A 8 -22.78 17.71 -0.11
C SER A 8 -24.23 17.22 -0.04
N ARG A 9 -25.01 17.50 -1.09
CA ARG A 9 -26.37 17.00 -1.26
C ARG A 9 -26.35 15.71 -2.08
N GLY A 10 -27.40 14.91 -1.99
CA GLY A 10 -27.58 13.69 -2.76
C GLY A 10 -29.05 13.44 -3.06
N MET A 11 -29.28 12.49 -3.97
CA MET A 11 -30.61 12.16 -4.48
C MET A 11 -30.97 10.72 -4.11
N CYS A 12 -32.20 10.50 -3.64
CA CYS A 12 -32.75 9.18 -3.42
C CYS A 12 -33.15 8.54 -4.75
N ARG A 13 -32.71 7.31 -5.01
CA ARG A 13 -33.01 6.57 -6.23
C ARG A 13 -34.48 6.18 -6.35
N ALA A 14 -35.14 5.94 -5.23
CA ALA A 14 -36.52 5.45 -5.21
C ALA A 14 -37.57 6.54 -5.49
N CYS A 15 -37.38 7.77 -5.01
CA CYS A 15 -38.39 8.84 -5.12
C CYS A 15 -37.86 10.18 -5.63
N GLY A 16 -36.55 10.30 -5.89
CA GLY A 16 -35.93 11.55 -6.35
C GLY A 16 -35.72 12.62 -5.29
N TYR A 17 -36.02 12.36 -4.01
CA TYR A 17 -35.77 13.32 -2.92
C TYR A 17 -34.31 13.80 -2.90
N VAL A 18 -34.10 15.13 -2.87
CA VAL A 18 -32.76 15.74 -2.83
C VAL A 18 -32.51 16.42 -1.49
N GLY A 19 -31.55 15.91 -0.73
CA GLY A 19 -31.25 16.42 0.62
C GLY A 19 -29.76 16.36 0.98
N THR A 20 -29.41 16.90 2.14
CA THR A 20 -28.07 16.71 2.75
C THR A 20 -27.88 15.28 3.23
N LYS A 21 -26.64 14.83 3.45
CA LYS A 21 -26.30 13.52 4.05
C LYS A 21 -27.18 13.14 5.26
N ALA A 22 -27.32 14.06 6.22
CA ALA A 22 -28.11 13.82 7.43
C ALA A 22 -29.62 13.71 7.14
N SER A 23 -30.14 14.54 6.24
CA SER A 23 -31.55 14.45 5.84
C SER A 23 -31.84 13.19 5.01
N MET A 24 -30.87 12.70 4.21
CA MET A 24 -31.02 11.49 3.41
C MET A 24 -31.18 10.25 4.28
N THR A 25 -30.38 10.14 5.35
CA THR A 25 -30.49 9.04 6.32
C THR A 25 -31.89 9.00 6.96
N LYS A 26 -32.45 10.15 7.33
CA LYS A 26 -33.82 10.24 7.86
C LYS A 26 -34.87 9.93 6.82
N HIS A 27 -34.69 10.43 5.60
CA HIS A 27 -35.60 10.21 4.48
C HIS A 27 -35.72 8.72 4.12
N GLN A 28 -34.60 8.01 3.98
CA GLN A 28 -34.59 6.58 3.61
C GLN A 28 -35.26 5.67 4.62
N ALA A 29 -35.25 6.03 5.91
CA ALA A 29 -35.95 5.27 6.96
C ALA A 29 -37.48 5.32 6.80
N GLY A 30 -38.02 6.37 6.18
CA GLY A 30 -39.47 6.56 5.97
C GLY A 30 -39.88 6.69 4.50
N CYS A 31 -39.02 6.29 3.55
CA CYS A 31 -39.30 6.46 2.13
C CYS A 31 -40.34 5.43 1.66
N ALA A 32 -41.57 5.89 1.45
CA ALA A 32 -42.67 5.03 0.98
C ALA A 32 -42.35 4.35 -0.36
N SER A 33 -41.62 5.00 -1.27
CA SER A 33 -41.20 4.39 -2.55
C SER A 33 -40.10 3.35 -2.41
N ARG A 34 -39.40 3.31 -1.26
CA ARG A 34 -38.42 2.26 -0.94
C ARG A 34 -39.11 0.99 -0.43
N GLN A 35 -40.24 1.14 0.25
CA GLN A 35 -41.02 0.03 0.83
C GLN A 35 -42.13 -0.40 -0.15
N ALA A 36 -42.16 -1.66 -0.56
CA ALA A 36 -43.28 -2.18 -1.34
C ALA A 36 -44.45 -2.50 -0.38
N PRO A 37 -45.61 -1.81 -0.47
CA PRO A 37 -46.74 -2.10 0.42
C PRO A 37 -47.29 -3.51 0.14
N GLY A 38 -47.25 -4.39 1.13
CA GLY A 38 -47.77 -5.77 1.02
C GLY A 38 -46.79 -6.82 0.47
N GLY A 39 -45.52 -6.47 0.23
CA GLY A 39 -44.47 -7.43 -0.15
C GLY A 39 -43.92 -8.24 1.04
N THR A 40 -43.24 -9.36 0.75
CA THR A 40 -42.51 -10.15 1.76
C THR A 40 -41.48 -9.29 2.48
N THR A 41 -41.42 -9.40 3.80
CA THR A 41 -40.43 -8.70 4.62
C THR A 41 -39.11 -9.46 4.64
N HIS A 42 -38.00 -8.76 4.48
CA HIS A 42 -36.66 -9.31 4.62
C HIS A 42 -35.75 -8.31 5.34
N ASP A 43 -34.73 -8.82 6.02
CA ASP A 43 -33.78 -7.99 6.76
C ASP A 43 -32.71 -7.44 5.82
N VAL A 44 -32.25 -6.22 6.09
CA VAL A 44 -31.19 -5.54 5.34
C VAL A 44 -30.31 -4.69 6.25
N PHE A 45 -29.03 -4.59 5.87
CA PHE A 45 -28.12 -3.56 6.34
C PHE A 45 -28.24 -2.34 5.45
N ARG A 46 -28.47 -1.18 6.03
CA ARG A 46 -28.34 0.09 5.34
C ARG A 46 -26.99 0.70 5.67
N CYS A 47 -26.11 0.79 4.66
CA CYS A 47 -24.75 1.28 4.82
C CYS A 47 -24.55 2.57 4.04
N ARG A 48 -23.74 3.47 4.59
CA ARG A 48 -23.20 4.63 3.89
C ARG A 48 -21.75 4.39 3.56
N ILE A 49 -21.40 4.61 2.31
CA ILE A 49 -20.03 4.53 1.82
C ILE A 49 -19.61 5.93 1.42
N SER A 50 -18.42 6.37 1.83
CA SER A 50 -17.90 7.69 1.48
C SER A 50 -16.40 7.67 1.26
N GLY A 51 -15.89 8.53 0.39
CA GLY A 51 -14.44 8.75 0.28
C GLY A 51 -13.87 9.16 1.64
N ALA A 52 -12.82 8.47 2.10
CA ALA A 52 -12.18 8.74 3.38
C ALA A 52 -11.57 10.15 3.39
N ASP A 53 -10.84 10.48 2.32
CA ASP A 53 -10.21 11.79 2.13
C ASP A 53 -11.12 12.79 1.41
N LEU A 54 -12.12 12.28 0.67
CA LEU A 54 -13.06 13.06 -0.13
C LEU A 54 -14.52 12.81 0.29
N PRO A 55 -14.93 13.27 1.49
CA PRO A 55 -16.27 12.97 2.03
C PRO A 55 -17.40 13.63 1.23
N ALA A 56 -17.12 14.50 0.26
CA ALA A 56 -18.15 15.02 -0.65
C ALA A 56 -18.76 13.92 -1.52
N TYR A 57 -18.01 12.86 -1.82
CA TYR A 57 -18.48 11.66 -2.51
C TYR A 57 -19.04 10.66 -1.51
N TRP A 58 -20.30 10.25 -1.70
CA TRP A 58 -20.96 9.27 -0.84
C TRP A 58 -22.09 8.53 -1.58
N LEU A 59 -22.28 7.27 -1.20
CA LEU A 59 -23.39 6.39 -1.58
C LEU A 59 -24.10 5.92 -0.31
N ASP A 60 -25.41 5.73 -0.39
CA ASP A 60 -26.14 4.90 0.55
C ASP A 60 -26.59 3.64 -0.20
N VAL A 61 -26.34 2.48 0.39
CA VAL A 61 -26.65 1.17 -0.17
C VAL A 61 -27.43 0.33 0.83
N GLU A 62 -28.19 -0.62 0.31
CA GLU A 62 -28.89 -1.67 1.03
C GLU A 62 -28.21 -2.99 0.72
N LEU A 63 -27.84 -3.76 1.73
CA LEU A 63 -27.22 -5.07 1.58
C LEU A 63 -28.05 -6.12 2.33
N THR A 64 -28.31 -7.25 1.69
CA THR A 64 -28.93 -8.39 2.37
C THR A 64 -27.92 -9.02 3.36
N PRO A 65 -28.37 -9.66 4.47
CA PRO A 65 -27.48 -10.37 5.40
C PRO A 65 -26.63 -11.46 4.73
N LYS A 66 -27.07 -11.96 3.56
CA LYS A 66 -26.37 -12.96 2.75
C LYS A 66 -25.33 -12.37 1.79
N ALA A 67 -25.25 -11.04 1.65
CA ALA A 67 -24.23 -10.42 0.83
C ALA A 67 -22.84 -10.65 1.44
N THR A 68 -21.85 -10.93 0.61
CA THR A 68 -20.45 -11.10 1.03
C THR A 68 -19.68 -9.79 0.87
N LEU A 69 -18.47 -9.73 1.45
CA LEU A 69 -17.54 -8.63 1.17
C LEU A 69 -17.15 -8.55 -0.31
N ASP A 70 -17.07 -9.69 -1.01
CA ASP A 70 -16.82 -9.75 -2.45
C ASP A 70 -17.98 -9.15 -3.28
N ASP A 71 -19.23 -9.34 -2.84
CA ASP A 71 -20.37 -8.67 -3.48
C ASP A 71 -20.24 -7.13 -3.34
N LEU A 72 -19.85 -6.65 -2.15
CA LEU A 72 -19.66 -5.23 -1.89
C LEU A 72 -18.46 -4.65 -2.64
N ASP A 73 -17.35 -5.40 -2.72
CA ASP A 73 -16.17 -5.06 -3.51
C ASP A 73 -16.54 -4.88 -4.98
N ARG A 74 -17.19 -5.89 -5.59
CA ARG A 74 -17.64 -5.84 -6.98
C ARG A 74 -18.57 -4.66 -7.23
N PHE A 75 -19.54 -4.42 -6.34
CA PHE A 75 -20.42 -3.26 -6.45
C PHE A 75 -19.65 -1.93 -6.43
N LEU A 76 -18.66 -1.79 -5.54
CA LEU A 76 -17.85 -0.58 -5.42
C LEU A 76 -16.94 -0.35 -6.61
N ARG A 77 -16.33 -1.43 -7.10
CA ARG A 77 -15.57 -1.49 -8.35
C ARG A 77 -16.41 -1.00 -9.52
N ASP A 78 -17.58 -1.61 -9.69
CA ASP A 78 -18.49 -1.30 -10.79
C ASP A 78 -18.96 0.15 -10.75
N ILE A 79 -19.31 0.72 -9.59
CA ILE A 79 -19.87 2.07 -9.53
C ILE A 79 -18.82 3.18 -9.43
N TRP A 80 -17.64 2.92 -8.85
CA TRP A 80 -16.73 3.99 -8.42
C TRP A 80 -15.23 3.79 -8.65
N LEU A 81 -14.72 2.59 -8.93
CA LEU A 81 -13.28 2.33 -8.73
C LEU A 81 -12.57 1.57 -9.86
N GLU A 82 -13.25 0.66 -10.55
CA GLU A 82 -12.57 -0.27 -11.45
C GLU A 82 -12.01 0.43 -12.70
N CYS A 83 -10.78 0.10 -13.06
CA CYS A 83 -10.10 0.62 -14.25
C CYS A 83 -9.20 -0.43 -14.91
N CYS A 84 -8.38 -1.13 -14.12
CA CYS A 84 -7.30 -2.00 -14.62
C CYS A 84 -7.13 -3.32 -13.83
N GLY A 85 -8.09 -3.68 -12.98
CA GLY A 85 -8.10 -4.93 -12.21
C GLY A 85 -7.22 -4.92 -10.95
N HIS A 86 -7.01 -3.76 -10.32
CA HIS A 86 -6.13 -3.66 -9.15
C HIS A 86 -6.67 -4.41 -7.91
N LEU A 87 -5.80 -4.66 -6.93
CA LEU A 87 -6.18 -5.30 -5.67
C LEU A 87 -6.99 -4.36 -4.76
N SER A 88 -7.81 -4.93 -3.88
CA SER A 88 -8.58 -4.21 -2.86
C SER A 88 -8.61 -4.97 -1.53
N SER A 89 -8.92 -4.27 -0.44
CA SER A 89 -9.09 -4.88 0.88
C SER A 89 -10.15 -4.15 1.72
N PHE A 90 -10.75 -4.87 2.68
CA PHE A 90 -11.58 -4.30 3.75
C PHE A 90 -10.82 -4.36 5.08
N THR A 91 -11.06 -3.36 5.94
CA THR A 91 -10.49 -3.25 7.29
C THR A 91 -11.62 -3.21 8.31
N ILE A 92 -12.01 -4.36 8.87
CA ILE A 92 -13.18 -4.54 9.74
C ILE A 92 -12.72 -5.05 11.12
N GLY A 93 -12.99 -4.27 12.18
CA GLY A 93 -12.53 -4.61 13.54
C GLY A 93 -11.02 -4.39 13.76
N PRO A 94 -10.50 -4.70 14.95
CA PRO A 94 -9.06 -4.92 15.14
C PRO A 94 -8.68 -6.21 14.41
N HIS A 95 -7.68 -6.17 13.54
CA HIS A 95 -7.24 -7.37 12.83
C HIS A 95 -6.79 -8.44 13.82
N ASP A 96 -7.36 -9.64 13.72
CA ASP A 96 -6.73 -10.84 14.25
C ASP A 96 -5.55 -11.19 13.34
N ASN A 97 -4.34 -11.00 13.88
CA ASN A 97 -3.06 -11.61 13.53
C ASN A 97 -2.94 -12.19 12.11
N GLY A 98 -2.60 -11.33 11.15
CA GLY A 98 -1.69 -11.71 10.08
C GLY A 98 -0.27 -11.48 10.57
N ASP A 99 0.32 -12.55 11.09
CA ASP A 99 1.73 -12.73 11.43
C ASP A 99 2.67 -11.75 10.68
N PHE A 100 3.43 -10.92 11.41
CA PHE A 100 4.50 -10.09 10.83
C PHE A 100 5.76 -10.93 10.56
N GLY A 101 5.55 -12.17 10.12
CA GLY A 101 6.55 -13.19 9.87
C GLY A 101 6.07 -14.12 8.75
N SER A 102 6.93 -14.30 7.76
CA SER A 102 6.85 -15.31 6.69
C SER A 102 5.99 -14.98 5.47
N PHE A 103 6.63 -15.18 4.32
CA PHE A 103 6.12 -15.41 2.97
C PHE A 103 5.07 -16.54 2.93
N ARG A 104 3.95 -16.43 3.65
CA ARG A 104 2.83 -17.36 3.56
C ARG A 104 1.78 -16.76 2.63
N ALA A 105 1.56 -17.42 1.48
CA ALA A 105 0.35 -17.20 0.71
C ALA A 105 -0.84 -17.43 1.64
N SER A 106 -1.62 -16.38 1.89
CA SER A 106 -2.84 -16.47 2.70
C SER A 106 -3.77 -17.50 2.04
N ARG A 107 -4.09 -18.60 2.74
CA ARG A 107 -5.15 -19.53 2.32
C ARG A 107 -6.41 -18.70 2.03
N ARG A 108 -7.03 -18.84 0.85
CA ARG A 108 -8.31 -18.17 0.60
C ARG A 108 -9.37 -18.83 1.48
N THR A 109 -9.61 -18.24 2.64
CA THR A 109 -10.77 -18.57 3.43
C THR A 109 -12.01 -18.08 2.69
N ARG A 110 -13.10 -18.84 2.78
CA ARG A 110 -14.43 -18.43 2.30
C ARG A 110 -14.75 -17.07 2.91
N GLN A 111 -14.88 -16.04 2.06
CA GLN A 111 -15.14 -14.68 2.50
C GLN A 111 -16.45 -14.62 3.32
N PRO A 112 -16.44 -13.96 4.50
CA PRO A 112 -17.62 -13.92 5.36
C PRO A 112 -18.75 -13.13 4.70
N SER A 113 -19.98 -13.57 4.97
CA SER A 113 -21.19 -12.79 4.75
C SER A 113 -21.30 -11.66 5.76
N LEU A 114 -22.06 -10.61 5.44
CA LEU A 114 -22.28 -9.48 6.37
C LEU A 114 -22.89 -9.92 7.70
N ALA A 115 -23.72 -10.98 7.70
CA ALA A 115 -24.28 -11.54 8.93
C ALA A 115 -23.22 -12.15 9.86
N GLU A 116 -22.10 -12.63 9.32
CA GLU A 116 -21.02 -13.26 10.08
C GLU A 116 -20.03 -12.25 10.68
N LEU A 117 -20.12 -10.97 10.27
CA LEU A 117 -19.22 -9.90 10.70
C LEU A 117 -19.66 -9.17 11.98
N ASP A 118 -20.75 -9.62 12.63
CA ASP A 118 -21.30 -9.04 13.88
C ASP A 118 -21.45 -7.50 13.85
N LEU A 119 -21.90 -6.97 12.72
CA LEU A 119 -22.00 -5.53 12.46
C LEU A 119 -23.21 -4.90 13.17
N HIS A 120 -22.99 -3.83 13.91
CA HIS A 120 -24.01 -3.08 14.64
C HIS A 120 -24.25 -1.69 14.03
N PRO A 121 -25.48 -1.13 14.14
CA PRO A 121 -25.74 0.25 13.75
C PRO A 121 -24.79 1.24 14.46
N GLY A 122 -24.04 2.01 13.67
CA GLY A 122 -23.01 2.93 14.15
C GLY A 122 -21.58 2.51 13.79
N ASP A 123 -21.37 1.23 13.52
CA ASP A 123 -20.04 0.69 13.18
C ASP A 123 -19.49 1.27 11.89
N LYS A 124 -18.17 1.36 11.84
CA LYS A 124 -17.42 1.86 10.68
C LYS A 124 -16.25 0.94 10.38
N PHE A 125 -16.03 0.70 9.11
CA PHE A 125 -14.89 -0.07 8.62
C PHE A 125 -14.32 0.53 7.33
N GLY A 126 -13.05 0.22 7.07
CA GLY A 126 -12.32 0.73 5.92
C GLY A 126 -12.49 -0.15 4.69
N TYR A 127 -12.29 0.45 3.53
CA TYR A 127 -12.09 -0.24 2.26
C TYR A 127 -11.06 0.53 1.43
N THR A 128 -10.07 -0.17 0.88
CA THR A 128 -9.02 0.41 0.05
C THR A 128 -8.99 -0.30 -1.29
N TYR A 129 -9.01 0.47 -2.38
CA TYR A 129 -8.85 -0.03 -3.74
C TYR A 129 -7.59 0.54 -4.39
N ASP A 130 -6.85 -0.33 -5.06
CA ASP A 130 -5.55 -0.11 -5.69
C ASP A 130 -4.49 0.37 -4.71
N PHE A 131 -3.62 -0.51 -4.23
CA PHE A 131 -2.63 -0.13 -3.23
C PHE A 131 -1.62 0.91 -3.74
N GLY A 132 -1.17 0.85 -4.99
CA GLY A 132 -0.25 1.86 -5.55
C GLY A 132 -0.90 3.24 -5.67
N SER A 133 -2.11 3.31 -6.24
CA SER A 133 -2.88 4.55 -6.32
C SER A 133 -4.17 4.51 -5.49
N SER A 134 -3.95 4.34 -4.18
CA SER A 134 -4.99 4.11 -3.16
C SER A 134 -6.18 5.07 -3.23
N THR A 135 -7.36 4.48 -3.38
CA THR A 135 -8.65 5.14 -3.15
C THR A 135 -9.29 4.55 -1.89
N ASN A 136 -9.26 5.32 -0.80
CA ASN A 136 -9.75 4.89 0.50
C ASN A 136 -11.21 5.30 0.70
N LEU A 137 -12.05 4.35 1.11
CA LEU A 137 -13.46 4.54 1.43
C LEU A 137 -13.72 4.15 2.90
N THR A 138 -14.70 4.81 3.51
CA THR A 138 -15.27 4.42 4.80
C THR A 138 -16.67 3.89 4.58
N VAL A 139 -16.95 2.69 5.09
CA VAL A 139 -18.29 2.11 5.16
C VAL A 139 -18.82 2.29 6.57
N GLN A 140 -20.01 2.86 6.71
CA GLN A 140 -20.70 3.08 7.98
C GLN A 140 -22.05 2.37 7.98
N VAL A 141 -22.29 1.50 8.95
CA VAL A 141 -23.60 0.87 9.16
C VAL A 141 -24.55 1.89 9.77
N GLN A 142 -25.58 2.29 9.02
CA GLN A 142 -26.56 3.28 9.49
C GLN A 142 -27.69 2.62 10.29
N ALA A 143 -28.15 1.46 9.82
CA ALA A 143 -29.25 0.71 10.42
C ALA A 143 -29.21 -0.76 9.99
N TYR A 144 -29.76 -1.62 10.85
CA TYR A 144 -30.18 -2.98 10.52
C TYR A 144 -31.70 -3.02 10.69
N GLU A 145 -32.45 -3.25 9.61
CA GLU A 145 -33.91 -3.07 9.59
C GLU A 145 -34.60 -4.07 8.64
N SER A 146 -35.85 -4.39 8.93
CA SER A 146 -36.69 -5.21 8.04
C SER A 146 -37.43 -4.32 7.05
N VAL A 147 -37.32 -4.61 5.75
CA VAL A 147 -37.97 -3.87 4.66
C VAL A 147 -38.93 -4.77 3.90
N SER A 148 -40.02 -4.21 3.37
CA SER A 148 -40.99 -4.95 2.56
C SER A 148 -40.67 -4.81 1.06
N GLY A 149 -40.61 -5.92 0.34
CA GLY A 149 -40.27 -5.98 -1.09
C GLY A 149 -39.62 -7.29 -1.51
N GLU A 150 -39.41 -7.48 -2.81
CA GLU A 150 -38.64 -8.63 -3.32
C GLU A 150 -37.15 -8.43 -3.08
N ALA A 151 -36.50 -9.40 -2.42
CA ALA A 151 -35.05 -9.45 -2.25
C ALA A 151 -34.41 -10.04 -3.52
N THR A 152 -34.41 -9.29 -4.63
CA THR A 152 -33.86 -9.77 -5.91
C THR A 152 -32.33 -9.70 -5.96
N ASP A 153 -31.76 -8.63 -5.38
CA ASP A 153 -30.33 -8.34 -5.45
C ASP A 153 -29.68 -8.35 -4.07
N ARG A 154 -28.44 -8.85 -3.98
CA ARG A 154 -27.68 -8.85 -2.72
C ARG A 154 -27.33 -7.44 -2.26
N ILE A 155 -27.19 -6.51 -3.19
CA ILE A 155 -26.84 -5.10 -2.95
C ILE A 155 -27.67 -4.20 -3.85
N LYS A 156 -28.20 -3.11 -3.29
CA LYS A 156 -29.02 -2.12 -3.99
C LYS A 156 -28.59 -0.69 -3.65
N LEU A 157 -28.37 0.14 -4.68
CA LEU A 157 -28.08 1.56 -4.50
C LEU A 157 -29.35 2.33 -4.08
N LEU A 158 -29.32 2.98 -2.91
CA LEU A 158 -30.43 3.77 -2.38
C LEU A 158 -30.31 5.26 -2.69
N ALA A 159 -29.10 5.81 -2.60
CA ALA A 159 -28.82 7.20 -2.89
C ALA A 159 -27.36 7.42 -3.27
N ARG A 160 -27.09 8.46 -4.05
CA ARG A 160 -25.74 8.93 -4.40
C ARG A 160 -25.68 10.44 -4.24
N ASN A 161 -24.51 10.97 -3.89
CA ASN A 161 -24.29 12.41 -3.88
C ASN A 161 -24.53 13.00 -5.27
N LEU A 162 -25.05 14.23 -5.32
CA LEU A 162 -25.04 14.98 -6.57
C LEU A 162 -23.58 15.21 -6.98
N PRO A 163 -23.25 15.13 -8.28
CA PRO A 163 -21.90 15.43 -8.75
C PRO A 163 -21.42 16.78 -8.19
N PRO A 164 -20.26 16.83 -7.52
CA PRO A 164 -19.71 18.09 -7.03
C PRO A 164 -19.53 19.07 -8.18
N ILE A 165 -19.76 20.36 -7.91
CA ILE A 165 -19.54 21.40 -8.91
C ILE A 165 -18.02 21.60 -9.06
N SER A 166 -17.47 21.02 -10.12
CA SER A 166 -16.07 21.13 -10.51
C SER A 166 -15.89 22.28 -11.50
N VAL A 167 -14.99 23.21 -11.18
CA VAL A 167 -14.70 24.39 -12.02
C VAL A 167 -13.28 24.35 -12.54
N CYS A 168 -13.07 24.95 -13.70
CA CYS A 168 -11.76 25.01 -14.35
C CYS A 168 -10.79 25.86 -13.52
N SER A 169 -9.61 25.31 -13.24
CA SER A 169 -8.54 25.95 -12.46
C SER A 169 -8.06 27.27 -13.06
N LEU A 170 -8.23 27.49 -14.37
CA LEU A 170 -7.78 28.70 -15.06
C LEU A 170 -8.85 29.80 -15.21
N CYS A 171 -10.13 29.43 -15.28
CA CYS A 171 -11.18 30.39 -15.67
C CYS A 171 -12.53 30.23 -14.97
N SER A 172 -12.63 29.31 -14.00
CA SER A 172 -13.84 29.06 -13.20
C SER A 172 -15.10 28.62 -13.97
N LYS A 173 -15.04 28.40 -15.29
CA LYS A 173 -16.11 27.75 -16.07
C LYS A 173 -16.25 26.27 -15.67
N PRO A 174 -17.40 25.60 -15.91
CA PRO A 174 -17.55 24.19 -15.62
C PRO A 174 -16.43 23.34 -16.21
N ALA A 175 -15.80 22.53 -15.36
CA ALA A 175 -14.76 21.60 -15.78
C ALA A 175 -15.37 20.41 -16.52
N LYS A 176 -14.63 19.90 -17.51
CA LYS A 176 -14.97 18.68 -18.25
C LYS A 176 -13.89 17.61 -18.11
N TRP A 177 -12.66 18.05 -17.86
CA TRP A 177 -11.48 17.21 -17.86
C TRP A 177 -10.71 17.40 -16.55
N VAL A 178 -10.10 16.33 -16.07
CA VAL A 178 -9.17 16.30 -14.94
C VAL A 178 -7.81 15.84 -15.46
N HIS A 179 -6.73 16.47 -15.01
CA HIS A 179 -5.38 16.01 -15.34
C HIS A 179 -5.04 14.74 -14.58
N THR A 180 -4.40 13.77 -15.23
CA THR A 180 -4.07 12.48 -14.60
C THR A 180 -2.76 12.49 -13.82
N TRP A 181 -1.84 13.35 -14.23
CA TRP A 181 -0.48 13.42 -13.68
C TRP A 181 -0.23 14.67 -12.85
N GLU A 182 -1.13 15.66 -12.92
CA GLU A 182 -0.93 16.96 -12.29
C GLU A 182 -2.01 17.26 -11.28
N SER A 183 -1.59 17.80 -10.14
CA SER A 183 -2.46 18.34 -9.11
C SER A 183 -2.16 19.82 -8.88
N ASP A 184 -3.14 20.57 -8.39
CA ASP A 184 -2.97 21.96 -7.99
C ASP A 184 -1.95 22.01 -6.85
N ASP A 185 -0.78 22.55 -7.12
CA ASP A 185 0.33 22.47 -6.16
C ASP A 185 0.07 23.21 -4.84
N ALA A 186 -0.86 24.17 -4.82
CA ALA A 186 -1.20 24.94 -3.63
C ALA A 186 -2.20 24.22 -2.71
N THR A 187 -3.05 23.37 -3.27
CA THR A 187 -4.13 22.68 -2.56
C THR A 187 -3.99 21.16 -2.53
N GLY A 188 -3.11 20.61 -3.37
CA GLY A 188 -3.07 19.19 -3.73
C GLY A 188 -4.28 18.73 -4.55
N GLY A 189 -5.33 19.54 -4.73
CA GLY A 189 -6.54 19.09 -5.41
C GLY A 189 -6.30 18.78 -6.89
N PRO A 190 -7.19 18.02 -7.56
CA PRO A 190 -7.05 17.73 -8.99
C PRO A 190 -7.02 19.01 -9.83
N LEU A 191 -6.17 19.07 -10.86
CA LEU A 191 -6.25 20.13 -11.87
C LEU A 191 -7.40 19.86 -12.81
N LEU A 192 -8.29 20.85 -12.94
CA LEU A 192 -9.54 20.72 -13.67
C LEU A 192 -9.58 21.72 -14.83
N TYR A 193 -9.97 21.25 -16.02
CA TYR A 193 -10.01 22.06 -17.23
C TYR A 193 -11.41 22.07 -17.85
N CYS A 194 -11.82 23.27 -18.31
CA CYS A 194 -12.98 23.38 -19.19
C CYS A 194 -12.60 22.97 -20.61
N GLY A 195 -13.60 22.74 -21.46
CA GLY A 195 -13.37 22.25 -22.83
C GLY A 195 -12.46 23.12 -23.72
N SER A 196 -12.30 24.42 -23.43
CA SER A 196 -11.35 25.27 -24.17
C SER A 196 -9.92 25.15 -23.67
N HIS A 197 -9.72 25.02 -22.35
CA HIS A 197 -8.38 24.91 -21.76
C HIS A 197 -7.82 23.49 -21.82
N GLY A 198 -8.68 22.47 -21.82
CA GLY A 198 -8.26 21.07 -21.93
C GLY A 198 -7.74 20.67 -23.32
N LYS A 199 -7.86 21.52 -24.36
CA LYS A 199 -7.40 21.17 -25.71
C LYS A 199 -5.89 20.95 -25.82
N LYS A 200 -5.09 21.48 -24.89
CA LYS A 200 -3.63 21.46 -24.96
C LYS A 200 -2.97 20.24 -24.31
N THR A 201 -3.66 19.53 -23.42
CA THR A 201 -3.12 18.37 -22.67
C THR A 201 -4.04 17.16 -22.76
N ARG A 202 -4.66 16.94 -23.93
CA ARG A 202 -5.77 15.99 -24.12
C ARG A 202 -5.39 14.53 -23.86
N ASP A 203 -4.13 14.18 -24.12
CA ASP A 203 -3.62 12.81 -23.94
C ASP A 203 -3.33 12.48 -22.45
N GLU A 204 -3.37 13.50 -21.58
CA GLU A 204 -3.09 13.42 -20.14
C GLU A 204 -4.34 13.79 -19.30
N GLN A 205 -5.53 13.66 -19.91
CA GLN A 205 -6.81 14.07 -19.32
C GLN A 205 -7.81 12.93 -19.27
N LEU A 206 -8.46 12.79 -18.12
CA LEU A 206 -9.64 11.95 -17.94
C LEU A 206 -10.91 12.81 -17.78
N PRO A 207 -12.10 12.25 -18.04
CA PRO A 207 -13.34 12.97 -17.81
C PRO A 207 -13.56 13.27 -16.33
N VAL A 208 -14.19 14.42 -16.04
CA VAL A 208 -14.70 14.72 -14.70
C VAL A 208 -15.91 13.82 -14.42
N VAL A 209 -15.82 13.03 -13.35
CA VAL A 209 -16.81 12.00 -12.98
C VAL A 209 -17.21 12.09 -11.51
N ASN A 210 -18.33 11.47 -11.13
CA ASN A 210 -18.85 11.55 -9.78
C ASN A 210 -18.26 10.46 -8.85
N SER A 211 -16.93 10.38 -8.79
CA SER A 211 -16.20 9.35 -8.05
C SER A 211 -15.04 9.93 -7.24
N PRO A 212 -14.73 9.36 -6.06
CA PRO A 212 -13.49 9.69 -5.34
C PRO A 212 -12.21 9.27 -6.07
N ARG A 213 -12.28 8.40 -7.09
CA ARG A 213 -11.14 7.97 -7.92
C ARG A 213 -10.91 8.84 -9.18
N MET A 214 -11.70 9.90 -9.36
CA MET A 214 -11.59 10.78 -10.53
C MET A 214 -10.15 11.26 -10.76
N GLY A 215 -9.61 11.02 -11.96
CA GLY A 215 -8.28 11.47 -12.38
C GLY A 215 -7.14 10.49 -12.09
N VAL A 216 -7.43 9.27 -11.64
CA VAL A 216 -6.42 8.28 -11.22
C VAL A 216 -6.34 7.10 -12.18
N CYS A 217 -5.12 6.68 -12.56
CA CYS A 217 -4.75 5.47 -13.33
C CYS A 217 -5.32 5.32 -14.76
N GLY A 218 -6.45 5.95 -15.07
CA GLY A 218 -7.23 5.70 -16.29
C GLY A 218 -8.74 5.61 -16.04
N TYR A 219 -9.18 5.88 -14.81
CA TYR A 219 -10.59 5.77 -14.43
C TYR A 219 -11.46 6.85 -15.10
N GLU A 220 -12.33 6.43 -16.02
CA GLU A 220 -13.23 7.30 -16.80
C GLU A 220 -14.67 7.37 -16.24
N GLY A 221 -14.92 6.78 -15.07
CA GLY A 221 -16.24 6.70 -14.45
C GLY A 221 -16.75 5.27 -14.33
N GLY A 222 -17.74 5.06 -13.46
CA GLY A 222 -18.31 3.74 -13.20
C GLY A 222 -19.62 3.49 -13.95
N SER A 223 -20.24 2.38 -13.60
CA SER A 223 -21.64 2.12 -13.91
C SER A 223 -22.53 3.25 -13.35
N ASP A 224 -23.51 3.67 -14.15
CA ASP A 224 -24.50 4.68 -13.77
C ASP A 224 -23.96 6.10 -13.50
N GLU A 225 -22.88 6.53 -14.18
CA GLU A 225 -22.39 7.93 -14.12
C GLU A 225 -23.42 8.98 -14.56
N SER A 226 -24.44 8.57 -15.33
CA SER A 226 -25.51 9.48 -15.76
C SER A 226 -26.45 9.89 -14.63
N TRP A 227 -26.42 9.19 -13.50
CA TRP A 227 -27.29 9.41 -12.34
C TRP A 227 -26.50 9.53 -11.02
N PRO A 228 -26.82 10.50 -10.13
CA PRO A 228 -27.84 11.54 -10.26
C PRO A 228 -27.48 12.59 -11.32
N PRO A 229 -28.47 13.25 -11.95
CA PRO A 229 -28.22 14.26 -12.95
C PRO A 229 -27.46 15.46 -12.35
N HIS A 230 -26.63 16.09 -13.17
CA HIS A 230 -25.90 17.30 -12.79
C HIS A 230 -26.86 18.40 -12.32
N PRO A 231 -26.55 19.17 -11.25
CA PRO A 231 -27.45 20.18 -10.67
C PRO A 231 -28.01 21.20 -11.68
N SER A 232 -27.27 21.51 -12.74
CA SER A 232 -27.69 22.43 -13.81
C SER A 232 -28.86 21.93 -14.67
N LYS A 233 -29.19 20.63 -14.64
CA LYS A 233 -30.35 20.05 -15.35
C LYS A 233 -31.63 20.02 -14.50
N LEU A 234 -31.52 20.05 -13.16
CA LEU A 234 -32.67 20.01 -12.25
C LEU A 234 -33.53 21.29 -12.25
N THR A 235 -33.01 22.39 -12.81
CA THR A 235 -33.74 23.65 -12.98
C THR A 235 -34.47 23.78 -14.33
N ALA A 236 -34.36 22.79 -15.23
CA ALA A 236 -34.85 22.90 -16.61
C ALA A 236 -36.20 22.20 -16.89
N GLU A 237 -36.77 21.44 -15.95
CA GLU A 237 -37.94 20.59 -16.20
C GLU A 237 -39.31 21.29 -16.03
N HIS A 238 -39.42 22.58 -16.36
CA HIS A 238 -40.74 23.23 -16.56
C HIS A 238 -40.77 23.98 -17.89
N SER A 239 -40.77 23.25 -19.02
CA SER A 239 -41.55 23.54 -20.24
C SER A 239 -41.30 22.48 -21.33
N PRO A 240 -42.28 22.17 -22.20
CA PRO A 240 -42.36 20.88 -22.90
C PRO A 240 -41.82 20.87 -24.34
N SER A 241 -41.42 19.66 -24.76
CA SER A 241 -41.51 19.08 -26.12
C SER A 241 -40.66 19.63 -27.27
N GLU A 242 -39.76 18.78 -27.80
CA GLU A 242 -39.65 18.37 -29.23
C GLU A 242 -38.54 17.30 -29.33
N ALA A 243 -38.87 16.02 -29.56
CA ALA A 243 -38.99 15.33 -30.85
C ALA A 243 -37.73 14.52 -31.25
N GLU A 244 -37.84 13.20 -31.03
CA GLU A 244 -37.17 12.01 -31.61
C GLU A 244 -36.80 12.14 -33.12
N LEU A 245 -35.76 11.54 -33.74
CA LEU A 245 -35.18 10.16 -33.87
C LEU A 245 -33.98 10.26 -34.89
N PRO A 246 -33.24 9.20 -35.34
CA PRO A 246 -33.13 7.81 -34.88
C PRO A 246 -31.67 7.26 -34.72
N ALA A 247 -31.63 6.03 -34.21
CA ALA A 247 -30.50 5.14 -33.97
C ALA A 247 -29.69 4.71 -35.21
N HIS A 248 -28.42 4.36 -34.97
CA HIS A 248 -27.66 3.45 -35.83
C HIS A 248 -27.08 2.27 -35.03
N THR A 249 -27.21 1.12 -35.66
CA THR A 249 -27.00 -0.27 -35.28
C THR A 249 -25.56 -0.68 -34.98
N THR A 250 -25.43 -1.46 -33.92
CA THR A 250 -24.57 -2.64 -33.70
C THR A 250 -23.59 -3.07 -34.79
N SER A 251 -22.34 -3.28 -34.37
CA SER A 251 -21.55 -4.46 -34.75
C SER A 251 -20.78 -4.95 -33.52
N GLN A 252 -21.21 -6.09 -32.99
CA GLN A 252 -20.47 -6.91 -32.03
C GLN A 252 -19.29 -7.54 -32.78
N ASP A 253 -18.09 -7.40 -32.23
CA ASP A 253 -16.98 -8.31 -32.52
C ASP A 253 -16.57 -8.95 -31.20
N THR A 254 -16.78 -10.25 -31.14
CA THR A 254 -16.54 -11.12 -29.99
C THR A 254 -15.17 -11.78 -30.15
N THR A 255 -14.26 -11.55 -29.22
CA THR A 255 -13.18 -12.49 -28.91
C THR A 255 -13.07 -12.65 -27.39
N PRO A 256 -12.87 -13.87 -26.87
CA PRO A 256 -13.03 -14.16 -25.44
C PRO A 256 -11.73 -13.89 -24.69
N ALA A 257 -11.81 -13.01 -23.68
CA ALA A 257 -10.84 -12.97 -22.60
C ALA A 257 -11.10 -14.16 -21.66
N GLY A 258 -10.13 -15.07 -21.57
CA GLY A 258 -10.15 -16.16 -20.63
C GLY A 258 -8.75 -16.44 -20.14
N ASN A 259 -8.37 -15.84 -19.01
CA ASN A 259 -7.57 -16.55 -18.02
C ASN A 259 -7.70 -15.89 -16.64
N ARG A 260 -8.47 -16.54 -15.78
CA ARG A 260 -8.55 -16.26 -14.34
C ARG A 260 -8.47 -17.59 -13.60
N SER A 261 -7.39 -17.75 -12.85
CA SER A 261 -7.27 -18.45 -11.56
C SER A 261 -8.15 -19.71 -11.41
N LEU A 262 -7.58 -20.86 -11.79
CA LEU A 262 -8.05 -22.19 -11.39
C LEU A 262 -7.12 -22.70 -10.29
N LEU A 263 -7.45 -22.49 -9.03
CA LEU A 263 -6.93 -23.28 -7.90
C LEU A 263 -7.89 -23.07 -6.72
N GLU A 264 -8.73 -24.08 -6.46
CA GLU A 264 -9.19 -24.54 -5.14
C GLU A 264 -10.33 -25.55 -5.30
N GLN A 265 -10.00 -26.83 -5.19
CA GLN A 265 -10.88 -27.88 -4.66
C GLN A 265 -10.08 -29.13 -4.30
N ASP A 266 -10.43 -29.77 -3.19
CA ASP A 266 -9.80 -30.99 -2.68
C ASP A 266 -9.89 -32.12 -3.71
N GLY A 267 -8.72 -32.49 -4.24
CA GLY A 267 -8.51 -33.46 -5.33
C GLY A 267 -7.88 -32.78 -6.54
N LEU A 268 -6.79 -33.35 -7.07
CA LEU A 268 -6.07 -32.84 -8.25
C LEU A 268 -7.06 -32.46 -9.36
N ASP A 269 -7.07 -31.19 -9.75
CA ASP A 269 -8.00 -30.63 -10.74
C ASP A 269 -7.79 -31.34 -12.09
N GLU A 270 -8.78 -32.06 -12.60
CA GLU A 270 -8.71 -32.76 -13.90
C GLU A 270 -8.30 -31.79 -15.03
N ALA A 271 -8.63 -30.50 -14.89
CA ALA A 271 -8.23 -29.45 -15.81
C ALA A 271 -6.70 -29.20 -15.81
N LEU A 272 -6.05 -29.28 -14.65
CA LEU A 272 -4.60 -29.11 -14.51
C LEU A 272 -3.85 -30.27 -15.16
N LEU A 273 -4.27 -31.51 -14.89
CA LEU A 273 -3.68 -32.70 -15.50
C LEU A 273 -3.86 -32.71 -17.03
N ALA A 274 -5.04 -32.31 -17.53
CA ALA A 274 -5.29 -32.14 -18.96
C ALA A 274 -4.39 -31.07 -19.59
N TYR A 275 -4.10 -29.97 -18.88
CA TYR A 275 -3.18 -28.96 -19.36
C TYR A 275 -1.72 -29.46 -19.37
N VAL A 276 -1.27 -30.12 -18.31
CA VAL A 276 0.08 -30.72 -18.23
C VAL A 276 0.28 -31.77 -19.34
N GLU A 277 -0.76 -32.52 -19.70
CA GLU A 277 -0.72 -33.47 -20.82
C GLU A 277 -0.39 -32.80 -22.18
N THR A 278 -0.69 -31.51 -22.34
CA THR A 278 -0.35 -30.75 -23.55
C THR A 278 1.13 -30.35 -23.64
N LEU A 279 1.87 -30.39 -22.53
CA LEU A 279 3.28 -30.01 -22.48
C LEU A 279 4.15 -31.03 -23.23
N PRO A 280 5.28 -30.60 -23.83
CA PRO A 280 6.18 -31.50 -24.53
C PRO A 280 6.78 -32.54 -23.57
N LEU A 281 6.68 -33.82 -23.94
CA LEU A 281 7.31 -34.92 -23.21
C LEU A 281 8.76 -35.08 -23.67
N GLN A 282 9.70 -34.88 -22.75
CA GLN A 282 11.13 -35.05 -22.98
C GLN A 282 11.57 -36.45 -22.52
N THR A 283 11.54 -37.43 -23.42
CA THR A 283 11.72 -38.85 -23.07
C THR A 283 13.06 -39.19 -22.42
N GLU A 284 14.09 -38.41 -22.68
CA GLU A 284 15.45 -38.58 -22.14
C GLU A 284 15.69 -37.76 -20.86
N THR A 285 14.79 -36.85 -20.50
CA THR A 285 14.92 -36.02 -19.30
C THR A 285 14.52 -36.83 -18.07
N VAL A 286 15.39 -36.77 -17.07
CA VAL A 286 15.24 -37.47 -15.80
C VAL A 286 15.22 -36.44 -14.69
N TRP A 287 14.16 -36.43 -13.89
CA TRP A 287 14.10 -35.61 -12.68
C TRP A 287 14.30 -36.46 -11.44
N LEU A 288 14.99 -35.88 -10.47
CA LEU A 288 15.05 -36.37 -9.11
C LEU A 288 14.04 -35.60 -8.27
N VAL A 289 13.20 -36.30 -7.52
CA VAL A 289 12.33 -35.73 -6.49
C VAL A 289 12.78 -36.22 -5.12
N ALA A 290 13.15 -35.29 -4.26
CA ALA A 290 13.60 -35.58 -2.91
C ALA A 290 12.85 -34.74 -1.87
N ILE A 291 12.59 -35.38 -0.73
CA ILE A 291 12.04 -34.74 0.45
C ILE A 291 13.14 -34.68 1.50
N GLN A 292 13.40 -33.49 2.03
CA GLN A 292 14.36 -33.31 3.10
C GLN A 292 13.70 -32.71 4.33
N GLU A 293 13.53 -33.51 5.39
CA GLU A 293 13.10 -32.99 6.68
C GLU A 293 14.14 -32.02 7.26
N MET A 294 13.66 -30.90 7.82
CA MET A 294 14.47 -29.86 8.40
C MET A 294 14.11 -29.67 9.88
N PRO A 295 14.56 -30.57 10.76
CA PRO A 295 14.32 -30.42 12.18
C PRO A 295 15.05 -29.18 12.72
N ALA A 296 14.36 -28.41 13.58
CA ALA A 296 14.84 -27.21 14.30
C ALA A 296 14.79 -25.85 13.56
N ILE A 297 14.06 -25.73 12.45
CA ILE A 297 13.83 -24.43 11.79
C ILE A 297 12.55 -23.76 12.30
N LEU A 298 11.51 -24.55 12.57
CA LEU A 298 10.25 -24.05 13.11
C LEU A 298 10.15 -24.34 14.61
N PRO A 299 9.38 -23.53 15.36
CA PRO A 299 9.00 -23.87 16.72
C PRO A 299 8.35 -25.27 16.76
N PRO A 300 8.52 -26.06 17.85
CA PRO A 300 7.97 -27.41 17.95
C PRO A 300 6.45 -27.49 17.75
N GLU A 301 5.76 -26.36 17.91
CA GLU A 301 4.32 -26.19 17.88
C GLU A 301 3.78 -26.04 16.45
N GLU A 302 4.66 -25.71 15.48
CA GLU A 302 4.37 -25.51 14.05
C GLU A 302 4.68 -26.73 13.18
N GLY A 303 4.96 -27.89 13.79
CA GLY A 303 5.23 -29.14 13.08
C GLY A 303 6.68 -29.27 12.59
N ARG A 304 6.91 -30.22 11.67
CA ARG A 304 8.22 -30.43 11.04
C ARG A 304 8.22 -29.79 9.66
N ALA A 305 9.14 -28.85 9.44
CA ALA A 305 9.37 -28.33 8.10
C ALA A 305 10.12 -29.37 7.26
N ALA A 306 9.79 -29.47 5.98
CA ALA A 306 10.55 -30.25 5.01
C ALA A 306 10.71 -29.43 3.72
N VAL A 307 11.80 -29.63 3.01
CA VAL A 307 12.04 -29.04 1.69
C VAL A 307 11.82 -30.10 0.62
N VAL A 308 10.99 -29.79 -0.36
CA VAL A 308 10.80 -30.58 -1.57
C VAL A 308 11.72 -30.04 -2.65
N LEU A 309 12.58 -30.90 -3.18
CA LEU A 309 13.51 -30.57 -4.24
C LEU A 309 13.18 -31.37 -5.49
N VAL A 310 13.05 -30.67 -6.62
CA VAL A 310 13.02 -31.26 -7.95
C VAL A 310 14.29 -30.84 -8.68
N VAL A 311 15.09 -31.80 -9.13
CA VAL A 311 16.41 -31.54 -9.71
C VAL A 311 16.51 -32.25 -11.06
N ASP A 312 17.06 -31.59 -12.08
CA ASP A 312 17.43 -32.28 -13.32
C ASP A 312 18.64 -33.18 -13.06
N ALA A 313 18.49 -34.49 -13.27
CA ALA A 313 19.51 -35.45 -12.91
C ALA A 313 20.75 -35.41 -13.81
N ALA A 314 20.66 -34.81 -15.00
CA ALA A 314 21.79 -34.71 -15.93
C ALA A 314 22.65 -33.48 -15.66
N SER A 315 22.02 -32.33 -15.38
CA SER A 315 22.73 -31.07 -15.11
C SER A 315 23.00 -30.84 -13.62
N GLY A 316 22.23 -31.45 -12.72
CA GLY A 316 22.25 -31.17 -11.28
C GLY A 316 21.58 -29.85 -10.90
N GLN A 317 20.90 -29.19 -11.84
CA GLN A 317 20.22 -27.91 -11.62
C GLN A 317 18.91 -28.11 -10.84
N ILE A 318 18.67 -27.25 -9.85
CA ILE A 318 17.42 -27.21 -9.10
C ILE A 318 16.33 -26.61 -10.00
N LEU A 319 15.26 -27.36 -10.20
CA LEU A 319 14.09 -26.96 -10.98
C LEU A 319 12.98 -26.40 -10.08
N THR A 320 12.90 -26.86 -8.84
CA THR A 320 11.99 -26.35 -7.80
C THR A 320 12.57 -26.63 -6.43
N SER A 321 12.45 -25.66 -5.52
CA SER A 321 12.78 -25.80 -4.10
C SER A 321 11.67 -25.20 -3.23
N GLU A 322 10.81 -26.03 -2.67
CA GLU A 322 9.66 -25.58 -1.88
C GLU A 322 9.78 -25.98 -0.39
N VAL A 323 9.52 -25.05 0.52
CA VAL A 323 9.48 -25.31 1.97
C VAL A 323 8.05 -25.59 2.39
N MET A 324 7.78 -26.80 2.89
CA MET A 324 6.46 -27.25 3.32
C MET A 324 6.43 -27.53 4.83
N THR A 325 5.25 -27.34 5.43
CA THR A 325 4.93 -27.79 6.80
C THR A 325 3.91 -28.92 6.71
N ASP A 326 4.06 -29.96 7.52
CA ASP A 326 3.20 -31.16 7.49
C ASP A 326 3.15 -31.82 6.10
N ILE A 327 4.33 -32.22 5.60
CA ILE A 327 4.47 -32.77 4.25
C ILE A 327 3.57 -33.98 4.00
N THR A 328 2.81 -33.92 2.91
CA THR A 328 1.97 -35.01 2.43
C THR A 328 2.38 -35.39 1.01
N THR A 329 2.10 -36.62 0.61
CA THR A 329 2.39 -37.10 -0.74
C THR A 329 1.65 -36.31 -1.82
N GLN A 330 0.47 -35.77 -1.48
CA GLN A 330 -0.29 -34.88 -2.36
C GLN A 330 0.40 -33.54 -2.58
N ALA A 331 0.89 -32.90 -1.51
CA ALA A 331 1.62 -31.64 -1.64
C ALA A 331 2.86 -31.79 -2.53
N VAL A 332 3.59 -32.90 -2.40
CA VAL A 332 4.76 -33.21 -3.25
C VAL A 332 4.34 -33.45 -4.71
N GLN A 333 3.18 -34.08 -4.95
CA GLN A 333 2.65 -34.24 -6.30
C GLN A 333 2.31 -32.89 -6.95
N GLU A 334 1.69 -31.98 -6.20
CA GLU A 334 1.36 -30.63 -6.65
C GLU A 334 2.64 -29.87 -7.02
N ALA A 335 3.66 -29.86 -6.17
CA ALA A 335 4.96 -29.25 -6.45
C ALA A 335 5.59 -29.79 -7.75
N VAL A 336 5.57 -31.12 -7.96
CA VAL A 336 6.12 -31.75 -9.18
C VAL A 336 5.35 -31.34 -10.43
N LEU A 337 4.03 -31.18 -10.36
CA LEU A 337 3.21 -30.70 -11.48
C LEU A 337 3.47 -29.21 -11.76
N GLU A 338 3.62 -28.40 -10.72
CA GLU A 338 4.00 -26.99 -10.84
C GLU A 338 5.38 -26.83 -11.49
N THR A 339 6.36 -27.67 -11.15
CA THR A 339 7.67 -27.69 -11.82
C THR A 339 7.55 -27.93 -13.32
N MET A 340 6.59 -28.75 -13.78
CA MET A 340 6.36 -28.95 -15.23
C MET A 340 5.82 -27.70 -15.91
N LEU A 341 5.07 -26.88 -15.18
CA LEU A 341 4.40 -25.69 -15.68
C LEU A 341 5.29 -24.44 -15.63
N ALA A 342 6.12 -24.33 -14.60
CA ALA A 342 6.96 -23.17 -14.32
C ALA A 342 8.20 -23.61 -13.52
N PRO A 343 9.21 -24.22 -14.16
CA PRO A 343 10.47 -24.52 -13.48
C PRO A 343 11.18 -23.22 -13.08
N GLU A 344 11.82 -23.20 -11.91
CA GLU A 344 12.61 -22.08 -11.38
C GLU A 344 13.89 -21.81 -12.20
N ALA A 345 14.30 -22.78 -13.01
CA ALA A 345 15.45 -22.65 -13.90
C ALA A 345 15.09 -21.87 -15.18
N ASP A 346 15.63 -20.66 -15.32
CA ASP A 346 15.35 -19.71 -16.42
C ASP A 346 15.57 -20.28 -17.83
N ASP A 347 16.43 -21.29 -17.99
CA ASP A 347 16.76 -21.92 -19.27
C ASP A 347 15.86 -23.12 -19.63
N ILE A 348 14.97 -23.53 -18.72
CA ILE A 348 14.09 -24.68 -18.90
C ILE A 348 12.67 -24.19 -19.16
N LYS A 349 12.09 -24.62 -20.28
CA LYS A 349 10.70 -24.30 -20.63
C LYS A 349 9.73 -25.30 -19.99
N PRO A 350 8.44 -24.96 -19.87
CA PRO A 350 7.43 -25.89 -19.37
C PRO A 350 7.44 -27.21 -20.14
N GLN A 351 7.66 -28.33 -19.44
CA GLN A 351 7.89 -29.64 -20.05
C GLN A 351 7.54 -30.77 -19.08
N ARG A 352 7.22 -31.94 -19.65
CA ARG A 352 7.10 -33.20 -18.90
C ARG A 352 8.42 -33.98 -18.96
N PRO A 353 8.98 -34.45 -17.84
CA PRO A 353 10.12 -35.37 -17.87
C PRO A 353 9.69 -36.74 -18.37
N GLY A 354 10.60 -37.46 -19.04
CA GLY A 354 10.38 -38.86 -19.42
C GLY A 354 10.46 -39.80 -18.22
N GLN A 355 11.19 -39.41 -17.18
CA GLN A 355 11.39 -40.21 -15.99
C GLN A 355 11.56 -39.38 -14.71
N ILE A 356 11.02 -39.88 -13.60
CA ILE A 356 11.20 -39.34 -12.25
C ILE A 356 11.78 -40.43 -11.36
N PHE A 357 12.82 -40.09 -10.61
CA PHE A 357 13.39 -40.89 -9.55
C PHE A 357 13.13 -40.28 -8.18
N THR A 358 12.88 -41.14 -7.20
CA THR A 358 12.88 -40.76 -5.80
C THR A 358 13.44 -41.89 -4.94
N LEU A 359 13.94 -41.55 -3.76
CA LEU A 359 14.44 -42.51 -2.77
C LEU A 359 13.29 -43.14 -1.96
N ASP A 360 12.15 -42.45 -1.88
CA ASP A 360 10.99 -42.84 -1.09
C ASP A 360 10.04 -43.74 -1.90
N ALA A 361 9.81 -44.96 -1.39
CA ALA A 361 8.97 -45.95 -2.06
C ALA A 361 7.46 -45.61 -2.05
N GLU A 362 6.99 -44.96 -0.99
CA GLU A 362 5.59 -44.54 -0.86
C GLU A 362 5.31 -43.36 -1.79
N LEU A 363 6.22 -42.40 -1.83
CA LEU A 363 6.16 -41.28 -2.78
C LEU A 363 6.23 -41.76 -4.23
N ALA A 364 7.17 -42.68 -4.55
CA ALA A 364 7.29 -43.25 -5.90
C ALA A 364 5.98 -43.91 -6.35
N PHE A 365 5.36 -44.69 -5.47
CA PHE A 365 4.07 -45.33 -5.75
C PHE A 365 2.98 -44.28 -6.00
N SER A 366 2.85 -43.29 -5.12
CA SER A 366 1.84 -42.24 -5.26
C SER A 366 2.03 -41.42 -6.54
N LEU A 367 3.24 -40.93 -6.82
CA LEU A 367 3.55 -40.21 -8.05
C LEU A 367 3.26 -41.08 -9.29
N HIS A 368 3.62 -42.37 -9.27
CA HIS A 368 3.33 -43.28 -10.37
C HIS A 368 1.83 -43.38 -10.66
N THR A 369 0.98 -43.53 -9.63
CA THR A 369 -0.47 -43.67 -9.81
C THR A 369 -1.10 -42.46 -10.50
N THR A 370 -0.50 -41.28 -10.35
CA THR A 370 -1.02 -40.03 -10.91
C THR A 370 -0.38 -39.70 -12.26
N LEU A 371 0.94 -39.82 -12.37
CA LEU A 371 1.72 -39.29 -13.50
C LEU A 371 1.90 -40.29 -14.65
N ALA A 372 1.61 -41.59 -14.44
CA ALA A 372 1.75 -42.60 -15.49
C ALA A 372 0.86 -42.32 -16.71
N ALA A 373 -0.35 -41.78 -16.49
CA ALA A 373 -1.25 -41.36 -17.57
C ALA A 373 -0.67 -40.26 -18.44
N LEU A 374 0.25 -39.45 -17.89
CA LEU A 374 0.95 -38.37 -18.60
C LEU A 374 2.21 -38.85 -19.34
N GLY A 375 2.44 -40.17 -19.43
CA GLY A 375 3.61 -40.75 -20.11
C GLY A 375 4.91 -40.65 -19.31
N ILE A 376 4.83 -40.32 -18.02
CA ILE A 376 5.98 -40.14 -17.14
C ILE A 376 6.24 -41.45 -16.38
N ARG A 377 7.46 -41.96 -16.47
CA ARG A 377 7.86 -43.15 -15.70
C ARG A 377 8.36 -42.71 -14.33
N VAL A 378 7.79 -43.27 -13.27
CA VAL A 378 8.24 -43.00 -11.90
C VAL A 378 8.83 -44.27 -11.32
N GLU A 379 10.05 -44.19 -10.81
CA GLU A 379 10.74 -45.34 -10.20
C GLU A 379 11.39 -44.95 -8.87
N ARG A 380 11.33 -45.88 -7.92
CA ARG A 380 12.17 -45.82 -6.73
C ARG A 380 13.55 -46.37 -7.07
N ARG A 381 14.60 -45.58 -6.82
CA ARG A 381 15.99 -45.97 -7.14
C ARG A 381 16.90 -45.66 -5.96
N ASP A 382 17.63 -46.67 -5.48
CA ASP A 382 18.74 -46.45 -4.54
C ASP A 382 19.95 -45.88 -5.30
N SER A 383 20.58 -44.83 -4.77
CA SER A 383 21.86 -44.32 -5.27
C SER A 383 22.64 -43.64 -4.14
N PRO A 384 23.79 -44.20 -3.74
CA PRO A 384 24.66 -43.58 -2.75
C PRO A 384 25.15 -42.19 -3.15
N GLU A 385 25.39 -41.96 -4.44
CA GLU A 385 25.82 -40.66 -4.99
C GLU A 385 24.73 -39.60 -4.83
N LEU A 386 23.48 -40.02 -5.01
CA LEU A 386 22.29 -39.19 -4.81
C LEU A 386 22.05 -38.87 -3.34
N GLU A 387 22.26 -39.84 -2.45
CA GLU A 387 22.21 -39.63 -1.00
C GLU A 387 23.27 -38.63 -0.52
N GLU A 388 24.49 -38.67 -1.08
CA GLU A 388 25.57 -37.73 -0.77
C GLU A 388 25.26 -36.31 -1.28
N LEU A 389 24.74 -36.18 -2.50
CA LEU A 389 24.29 -34.90 -3.06
C LEU A 389 23.15 -34.28 -2.23
N LEU A 390 22.15 -35.08 -1.86
CA LEU A 390 21.04 -34.63 -1.02
C LEU A 390 21.50 -34.25 0.40
N ALA A 391 22.49 -34.96 0.94
CA ALA A 391 23.10 -34.58 2.22
C ALA A 391 23.85 -33.24 2.13
N HIS A 392 24.54 -32.97 1.03
CA HIS A 392 25.20 -31.67 0.81
C HIS A 392 24.19 -30.52 0.68
N LEU A 393 23.15 -30.70 -0.14
CA LEU A 393 22.06 -29.73 -0.30
C LEU A 393 21.33 -29.48 1.02
N ARG A 394 21.09 -30.52 1.82
CA ARG A 394 20.52 -30.38 3.18
C ARG A 394 21.39 -29.49 4.06
N ASP A 395 22.70 -29.69 4.04
CA ASP A 395 23.61 -28.92 4.89
C ASP A 395 23.67 -27.45 4.44
N GLU A 396 23.66 -27.19 3.12
CA GLU A 396 23.63 -25.85 2.54
C GLU A 396 22.32 -25.12 2.82
N VAL A 397 21.16 -25.69 2.45
CA VAL A 397 19.83 -25.13 2.72
C VAL A 397 19.62 -24.97 4.23
N GLY A 398 20.01 -25.96 5.03
CA GLY A 398 19.93 -25.90 6.47
C GLY A 398 20.83 -24.83 7.08
N SER A 399 21.99 -24.55 6.49
CA SER A 399 22.83 -23.42 6.90
C SER A 399 22.18 -22.07 6.56
N GLY A 400 21.61 -21.91 5.37
CA GLY A 400 20.93 -20.70 4.92
C GLY A 400 19.70 -20.38 5.77
N MET A 401 18.84 -21.37 6.01
CA MET A 401 17.65 -21.18 6.84
C MET A 401 17.99 -20.93 8.31
N ARG A 402 19.03 -21.59 8.87
CA ARG A 402 19.52 -21.27 10.23
C ARG A 402 20.04 -19.84 10.30
N ALA A 403 20.74 -19.36 9.28
CA ALA A 403 21.19 -17.98 9.20
C ALA A 403 20.02 -16.99 9.12
N LEU A 404 18.95 -17.31 8.38
CA LEU A 404 17.73 -16.51 8.31
C LEU A 404 17.02 -16.45 9.67
N VAL A 405 16.81 -17.60 10.32
CA VAL A 405 16.19 -17.68 11.66
C VAL A 405 17.04 -16.92 12.69
N GLU A 406 18.36 -17.10 12.68
CA GLU A 406 19.26 -16.36 13.56
C GLU A 406 19.25 -14.85 13.27
N GLY A 407 19.12 -14.46 12.00
CA GLY A 407 18.93 -13.07 11.59
C GLY A 407 17.63 -12.47 12.13
N GLN A 408 16.56 -13.26 12.22
CA GLN A 408 15.26 -12.82 12.73
C GLN A 408 15.13 -12.82 14.26
N ARG A 409 16.12 -13.32 15.01
CA ARG A 409 16.04 -13.37 16.47
C ARG A 409 16.01 -11.99 17.11
N PRO A 410 15.09 -11.72 18.07
CA PRO A 410 15.03 -10.44 18.78
C PRO A 410 16.40 -10.02 19.34
N ARG A 411 16.76 -8.74 19.18
CA ARG A 411 17.99 -8.17 19.72
C ARG A 411 17.74 -7.56 21.09
N ALA A 412 18.70 -7.75 22.01
CA ALA A 412 18.64 -7.12 23.33
C ALA A 412 18.76 -5.60 23.19
N PHE A 413 17.86 -4.86 23.86
CA PHE A 413 17.81 -3.41 23.90
C PHE A 413 17.99 -2.85 25.32
N LEU A 414 17.89 -3.69 26.36
CA LEU A 414 18.11 -3.27 27.74
C LEU A 414 19.56 -3.46 28.21
N HIS A 415 20.46 -4.02 27.39
CA HIS A 415 21.85 -4.20 27.81
C HIS A 415 22.50 -2.86 28.23
N GLY A 416 23.06 -2.80 29.44
CA GLY A 416 23.70 -1.58 29.98
C GLY A 416 22.75 -0.46 30.44
N VAL A 417 21.43 -0.60 30.26
CA VAL A 417 20.44 0.38 30.74
C VAL A 417 20.30 0.28 32.27
N PRO A 418 20.22 1.35 33.08
CA PRO A 418 19.98 1.25 34.53
C PRO A 418 18.59 0.69 34.91
N ASP A 419 18.47 -0.07 36.00
CA ASP A 419 17.18 -0.66 36.44
C ASP A 419 16.09 0.38 36.74
N VAL A 420 16.48 1.60 37.12
CA VAL A 420 15.53 2.71 37.31
C VAL A 420 14.89 3.12 35.98
N ASP A 421 15.64 3.09 34.88
CA ASP A 421 15.13 3.46 33.56
C ASP A 421 14.25 2.36 32.97
N VAL A 422 14.57 1.08 33.23
CA VAL A 422 13.69 -0.05 32.88
C VAL A 422 12.34 0.06 33.59
N ARG A 423 12.33 0.40 34.89
CA ARG A 423 11.10 0.65 35.67
C ARG A 423 10.30 1.82 35.10
N ASN A 424 10.98 2.94 34.83
CA ASN A 424 10.36 4.13 34.25
C ASN A 424 9.71 3.83 32.90
N LEU A 425 10.36 3.00 32.05
CA LEU A 425 9.80 2.55 30.79
C LEU A 425 8.50 1.77 31.01
N ILE A 426 8.50 0.74 31.86
CA ILE A 426 7.32 -0.10 32.13
C ILE A 426 6.14 0.76 32.61
N GLU A 427 6.37 1.62 33.60
CA GLU A 427 5.33 2.47 34.17
C GLU A 427 4.79 3.49 33.14
N THR A 428 5.69 4.13 32.39
CA THR A 428 5.32 5.13 31.40
C THR A 428 4.59 4.49 30.21
N PHE A 429 5.04 3.32 29.75
CA PHE A 429 4.40 2.60 28.66
C PHE A 429 3.01 2.09 29.06
N ALA A 430 2.83 1.57 30.29
CA ALA A 430 1.52 1.21 30.81
C ALA A 430 0.56 2.42 30.87
N ARG A 431 1.06 3.60 31.25
CA ARG A 431 0.30 4.86 31.21
C ARG A 431 -0.06 5.25 29.78
N PHE A 432 0.88 5.14 28.84
CA PHE A 432 0.65 5.39 27.41
C PHE A 432 -0.48 4.51 26.87
N MET A 433 -0.46 3.21 27.17
CA MET A 433 -1.52 2.27 26.79
C MET A 433 -2.88 2.65 27.37
N LYS A 434 -2.91 3.12 28.63
CA LYS A 434 -4.14 3.58 29.28
C LYS A 434 -4.66 4.90 28.70
N ALA A 435 -3.76 5.82 28.36
CA ALA A 435 -4.07 7.14 27.82
C ALA A 435 -4.58 7.09 26.36
N LYS A 436 -4.25 6.01 25.63
CA LYS A 436 -4.68 5.77 24.24
C LYS A 436 -4.44 6.95 23.29
N PRO A 437 -3.21 7.48 23.21
CA PRO A 437 -2.91 8.67 22.41
C PRO A 437 -3.26 8.51 20.93
N TRP A 438 -3.25 7.29 20.38
CA TRP A 438 -3.69 6.99 19.01
C TRP A 438 -5.16 7.35 18.72
N ARG A 439 -5.99 7.62 19.73
CA ARG A 439 -7.36 8.14 19.55
C ARG A 439 -7.42 9.65 19.31
N ASN A 440 -6.35 10.36 19.64
CA ASN A 440 -6.33 11.83 19.70
C ASN A 440 -5.27 12.43 18.77
N PHE A 441 -4.17 11.73 18.51
CA PHE A 441 -3.16 12.13 17.55
C PHE A 441 -3.50 11.57 16.17
N ALA A 442 -3.30 12.38 15.12
CA ALA A 442 -3.52 11.95 13.74
C ALA A 442 -2.46 10.91 13.33
N PRO A 443 -2.85 9.81 12.65
CA PRO A 443 -1.93 8.71 12.31
C PRO A 443 -0.94 9.07 11.19
N ASP A 444 -1.20 10.13 10.44
CA ASP A 444 -0.44 10.58 9.26
C ASP A 444 0.55 11.71 9.58
N LYS A 445 0.65 12.14 10.84
CA LYS A 445 1.45 13.31 11.24
C LYS A 445 2.52 12.91 12.24
N PRO A 446 3.81 13.06 11.92
CA PRO A 446 4.87 12.80 12.88
C PRO A 446 4.97 13.94 13.91
N LEU A 447 5.47 13.61 15.09
CA LEU A 447 6.06 14.55 16.04
C LEU A 447 7.58 14.58 15.85
N ARG A 448 8.21 15.69 16.24
CA ARG A 448 9.66 15.80 16.38
C ARG A 448 10.00 15.84 17.86
N ALA A 449 10.95 15.02 18.28
CA ALA A 449 11.57 15.08 19.60
C ALA A 449 13.04 15.48 19.45
N SER A 450 13.53 16.34 20.34
CA SER A 450 14.93 16.78 20.34
C SER A 450 15.46 16.93 21.76
N TRP A 451 16.73 16.62 21.97
CA TRP A 451 17.41 16.71 23.26
C TRP A 451 18.89 17.04 23.08
N THR A 452 19.57 17.33 24.19
CA THR A 452 21.02 17.52 24.24
C THR A 452 21.67 16.31 24.91
N ASN A 453 22.61 15.68 24.23
CA ASN A 453 23.38 14.56 24.74
C ASN A 453 24.36 15.01 25.84
N PRO A 454 24.86 14.07 26.68
CA PRO A 454 25.85 14.39 27.72
C PRO A 454 27.15 15.04 27.21
N ASP A 455 27.49 14.81 25.95
CA ASP A 455 28.66 15.41 25.28
C ASP A 455 28.39 16.83 24.72
N GLY A 456 27.17 17.36 24.91
CA GLY A 456 26.74 18.67 24.44
C GLY A 456 26.22 18.70 23.00
N THR A 457 26.25 17.59 22.27
CA THR A 457 25.67 17.50 20.93
C THR A 457 24.14 17.47 20.99
N SER A 458 23.47 18.00 19.97
CA SER A 458 22.01 17.91 19.86
C SER A 458 21.62 16.68 19.05
N SER A 459 20.64 15.94 19.54
CA SER A 459 20.01 14.83 18.83
C SER A 459 18.52 15.04 18.67
N GLN A 460 17.95 14.36 17.69
CA GLN A 460 16.54 14.40 17.40
C GLN A 460 16.06 13.06 16.85
N LEU A 461 14.75 12.89 16.84
CA LEU A 461 14.04 11.86 16.10
C LEU A 461 12.66 12.37 15.71
N TYR A 462 12.05 11.67 14.76
CA TYR A 462 10.63 11.79 14.48
C TYR A 462 9.92 10.53 14.92
N ALA A 463 8.68 10.70 15.39
CA ALA A 463 7.87 9.56 15.78
C ALA A 463 6.44 9.68 15.29
N MET A 464 5.84 8.56 14.91
CA MET A 464 4.41 8.43 14.66
C MET A 464 3.76 7.59 15.75
N VAL A 465 2.58 8.01 16.20
CA VAL A 465 1.81 7.28 17.21
C VAL A 465 1.10 6.11 16.54
N LEU A 466 1.43 4.88 16.96
CA LEU A 466 0.82 3.64 16.49
C LEU A 466 -0.39 3.27 17.36
N GLY A 467 -1.33 2.53 16.77
CA GLY A 467 -2.53 2.01 17.46
C GLY A 467 -3.86 2.40 16.81
N GLY A 468 -3.85 3.21 15.75
CA GLY A 468 -5.06 3.65 15.06
C GLY A 468 -5.89 2.50 14.48
N LEU A 469 -5.24 1.43 14.03
CA LEU A 469 -5.85 0.22 13.46
C LEU A 469 -6.03 -0.92 14.48
N GLY A 470 -5.56 -0.74 15.71
CA GLY A 470 -5.71 -1.72 16.78
C GLY A 470 -4.77 -2.93 16.75
N GLU A 471 -3.86 -3.00 15.77
CA GLU A 471 -2.87 -4.08 15.63
C GLU A 471 -1.65 -3.86 16.53
N VAL A 472 -0.90 -2.79 16.24
CA VAL A 472 0.36 -2.47 16.92
C VAL A 472 0.19 -1.16 17.68
N TYR A 473 0.53 -1.17 18.97
CA TYR A 473 0.48 0.01 19.84
C TYR A 473 1.87 0.46 20.22
N GLY A 474 2.14 1.77 20.13
CA GLY A 474 3.46 2.30 20.44
C GLY A 474 3.86 3.49 19.57
N LEU A 475 5.13 3.55 19.21
CA LEU A 475 5.72 4.58 18.36
C LEU A 475 6.53 3.94 17.22
N ALA A 476 6.30 4.37 15.98
CA ALA A 476 7.28 4.18 14.90
C ALA A 476 8.29 5.33 14.95
N LEU A 477 9.58 5.03 14.80
CA LEU A 477 10.67 5.96 15.05
C LEU A 477 11.51 6.16 13.78
N TYR A 478 11.92 7.40 13.53
CA TYR A 478 12.68 7.80 12.36
C TYR A 478 13.82 8.72 12.77
N PRO A 479 15.05 8.52 12.25
CA PRO A 479 16.19 9.36 12.65
C PRO A 479 16.08 10.79 12.12
N ASP A 480 15.47 10.94 10.95
CA ASP A 480 15.31 12.19 10.23
C ASP A 480 13.99 12.20 9.43
N TRP A 481 13.63 13.37 8.90
CA TRP A 481 12.43 13.54 8.11
C TRP A 481 12.48 12.76 6.80
N LEU A 482 13.67 12.63 6.19
CA LEU A 482 13.85 11.91 4.93
C LEU A 482 13.52 10.42 5.08
N SER A 483 13.91 9.81 6.20
CA SER A 483 13.61 8.40 6.53
C SER A 483 12.11 8.19 6.74
N TYR A 484 11.44 9.12 7.42
CA TYR A 484 9.98 9.15 7.51
C TYR A 484 9.33 9.25 6.12
N ASN A 485 9.82 10.18 5.29
CA ASN A 485 9.29 10.40 3.95
C ASN A 485 9.42 9.15 3.07
N LYS A 486 10.61 8.54 3.05
CA LYS A 486 10.89 7.28 2.33
C LYS A 486 10.00 6.14 2.79
N HIS A 487 9.80 5.97 4.10
CA HIS A 487 8.87 4.94 4.59
C HIS A 487 7.47 5.20 4.04
N VAL A 488 6.90 6.39 4.22
CA VAL A 488 5.51 6.67 3.78
C VAL A 488 5.34 6.44 2.27
N LEU A 489 6.25 6.96 1.45
CA LEU A 489 6.16 6.85 -0.01
C LEU A 489 6.34 5.42 -0.54
N ASN A 490 7.15 4.60 0.13
CA ASN A 490 7.47 3.24 -0.32
C ASN A 490 6.71 2.15 0.48
N SER A 491 5.77 2.54 1.34
CA SER A 491 5.11 1.66 2.33
C SER A 491 4.43 0.41 1.75
N PHE A 492 4.14 0.39 0.45
CA PHE A 492 3.58 -0.77 -0.25
C PHE A 492 4.61 -1.86 -0.59
N HIS A 493 5.91 -1.57 -0.46
CA HIS A 493 7.00 -2.50 -0.71
C HIS A 493 7.91 -2.57 0.54
N PRO A 494 7.63 -3.48 1.49
CA PRO A 494 8.35 -3.55 2.76
C PRO A 494 9.88 -3.66 2.60
N GLU A 495 10.35 -4.48 1.64
CA GLU A 495 11.78 -4.61 1.34
C GLU A 495 12.38 -3.31 0.81
N LEU A 496 11.63 -2.57 -0.01
CA LEU A 496 12.07 -1.29 -0.55
C LEU A 496 12.15 -0.24 0.57
N VAL A 497 11.22 -0.27 1.54
CA VAL A 497 11.30 0.58 2.73
C VAL A 497 12.56 0.26 3.54
N LEU A 498 12.80 -1.03 3.81
CA LEU A 498 13.97 -1.47 4.59
C LEU A 498 15.28 -1.10 3.89
N LEU A 499 15.33 -1.22 2.55
CA LEU A 499 16.44 -0.75 1.72
C LEU A 499 16.59 0.78 1.81
N ALA A 500 15.48 1.52 1.67
CA ALA A 500 15.46 2.98 1.61
C ALA A 500 15.87 3.65 2.93
N THR A 501 15.44 3.09 4.07
CA THR A 501 15.70 3.62 5.41
C THR A 501 16.88 2.96 6.11
N GLY A 502 17.42 1.87 5.56
CA GLY A 502 18.46 1.07 6.22
C GLY A 502 17.96 0.35 7.48
N GLY A 503 16.64 0.19 7.61
CA GLY A 503 15.95 -0.42 8.73
C GLY A 503 14.91 0.50 9.37
N LEU A 504 13.90 -0.10 10.00
CA LEU A 504 12.81 0.58 10.71
C LEU A 504 12.90 0.25 12.19
N GLU A 505 12.80 1.28 13.03
CA GLU A 505 12.83 1.13 14.48
C GLU A 505 11.48 1.54 15.09
N SER A 506 11.04 0.82 16.12
CA SER A 506 9.78 1.09 16.79
C SER A 506 9.84 0.72 18.26
N LEU A 507 9.11 1.48 19.09
CA LEU A 507 8.89 1.18 20.49
C LEU A 507 7.43 0.74 20.67
N THR A 508 7.20 -0.56 20.79
CA THR A 508 5.85 -1.16 20.69
C THR A 508 5.53 -2.04 21.89
N LEU A 509 4.24 -2.39 22.01
CA LEU A 509 3.79 -3.47 22.88
C LEU A 509 4.00 -4.78 22.13
N SER A 510 4.99 -5.56 22.54
CA SER A 510 5.37 -6.80 21.88
C SER A 510 5.09 -8.01 22.75
N GLN A 511 4.74 -9.12 22.10
CA GLN A 511 4.57 -10.41 22.74
C GLN A 511 5.91 -10.92 23.29
N ARG A 512 5.86 -11.90 24.18
CA ARG A 512 7.04 -12.46 24.82
C ARG A 512 8.06 -12.99 23.80
N GLU A 513 7.57 -13.63 22.75
CA GLU A 513 8.35 -14.32 21.72
C GLU A 513 9.12 -13.33 20.83
N GLU A 514 8.64 -12.09 20.76
CA GLU A 514 9.23 -10.98 20.01
C GLU A 514 10.28 -10.21 20.84
N ILE A 515 10.48 -10.57 22.12
CA ILE A 515 11.40 -9.91 23.04
C ILE A 515 12.57 -10.82 23.35
N HIS A 516 13.79 -10.27 23.35
CA HIS A 516 14.98 -11.04 23.70
C HIS A 516 14.83 -11.66 25.11
N PRO A 517 15.17 -12.95 25.31
CA PRO A 517 14.91 -13.64 26.59
C PRO A 517 15.50 -12.94 27.83
N GLU A 518 16.69 -12.36 27.71
CA GLU A 518 17.31 -11.60 28.82
C GLU A 518 16.53 -10.32 29.16
N ASP A 519 16.03 -9.63 28.14
CA ASP A 519 15.24 -8.41 28.33
C ASP A 519 13.88 -8.73 28.92
N TRP A 520 13.26 -9.84 28.51
CA TRP A 520 12.01 -10.31 29.10
C TRP A 520 12.17 -10.58 30.60
N GLU A 521 13.23 -11.29 31.00
CA GLU A 521 13.50 -11.54 32.42
C GLU A 521 13.80 -10.26 33.20
N ARG A 522 14.50 -9.33 32.55
CA ARG A 522 14.80 -8.03 33.11
C ARG A 522 13.56 -7.17 33.33
N LEU A 523 12.63 -7.15 32.37
CA LEU A 523 11.33 -6.50 32.51
C LEU A 523 10.53 -7.11 33.67
N ARG A 524 10.50 -8.45 33.81
CA ARG A 524 9.83 -9.13 34.92
C ARG A 524 10.43 -8.74 36.27
N THR A 525 11.75 -8.74 36.38
CA THR A 525 12.47 -8.35 37.60
C THR A 525 12.22 -6.88 37.95
N ALA A 526 12.13 -6.01 36.94
CA ALA A 526 11.85 -4.59 37.11
C ALA A 526 10.38 -4.28 37.47
N GLY A 527 9.46 -5.24 37.37
CA GLY A 527 8.06 -5.06 37.81
C GLY A 527 6.99 -5.20 36.73
N LEU A 528 7.33 -5.78 35.56
CA LEU A 528 6.32 -6.22 34.61
C LEU A 528 5.43 -7.30 35.28
N PRO A 529 4.08 -7.21 35.21
CA PRO A 529 3.20 -8.13 35.92
C PRO A 529 3.44 -9.59 35.54
N ALA A 530 3.44 -10.51 36.51
CA ALA A 530 3.72 -11.93 36.28
C ALA A 530 2.80 -12.63 35.27
N ARG A 531 1.57 -12.11 35.08
CA ARG A 531 0.59 -12.60 34.10
C ARG A 531 0.66 -11.90 32.74
N ALA A 532 1.56 -10.94 32.56
CA ALA A 532 1.70 -10.22 31.30
C ALA A 532 2.23 -11.18 30.23
N GLN A 533 1.56 -11.19 29.07
CA GLN A 533 2.00 -11.91 27.88
C GLN A 533 2.72 -10.99 26.88
N ALA A 534 2.74 -9.69 27.17
CA ALA A 534 3.37 -8.67 26.35
C ALA A 534 4.05 -7.60 27.21
N GLY A 535 5.05 -6.92 26.67
CA GLY A 535 5.81 -5.87 27.32
C GLY A 535 6.31 -4.82 26.32
N PRO A 536 6.84 -3.68 26.80
CA PRO A 536 7.47 -2.70 25.92
C PRO A 536 8.74 -3.27 25.28
N ALA A 537 8.88 -3.13 23.98
CA ALA A 537 10.06 -3.57 23.23
C ALA A 537 10.53 -2.49 22.27
N LEU A 538 11.83 -2.23 22.24
CA LEU A 538 12.46 -1.41 21.22
C LEU A 538 13.04 -2.35 20.15
N ILE A 539 12.40 -2.38 18.98
CA ILE A 539 12.69 -3.33 17.91
C ILE A 539 13.18 -2.56 16.70
N ARG A 540 14.27 -3.02 16.09
CA ARG A 540 14.75 -2.56 14.79
C ARG A 540 14.82 -3.71 13.80
N ILE A 541 14.17 -3.57 12.66
CA ILE A 541 14.13 -4.55 11.57
C ILE A 541 14.84 -3.94 10.36
N GLY A 542 15.77 -4.67 9.76
CA GLY A 542 16.44 -4.35 8.50
C GLY A 542 16.18 -5.41 7.44
N LEU A 543 16.74 -5.20 6.24
CA LEU A 543 16.51 -6.06 5.07
C LEU A 543 16.89 -7.54 5.32
N THR A 544 17.92 -7.79 6.14
CA THR A 544 18.44 -9.13 6.43
C THR A 544 17.97 -9.69 7.78
N GLY A 545 17.01 -9.04 8.45
CA GLY A 545 16.49 -9.44 9.75
C GLY A 545 16.62 -8.35 10.82
N THR A 546 16.60 -8.76 12.08
CA THR A 546 16.65 -7.84 13.22
C THR A 546 18.01 -7.20 13.40
N GLN A 547 18.01 -5.93 13.80
CA GLN A 547 19.20 -5.12 14.02
C GLN A 547 19.20 -4.56 15.45
N PRO A 548 20.38 -4.20 16.01
CA PRO A 548 20.44 -3.46 17.26
C PRO A 548 19.70 -2.12 17.14
N PRO A 549 18.86 -1.77 18.14
CA PRO A 549 18.25 -0.45 18.21
C PRO A 549 19.29 0.68 18.27
N THR A 550 18.90 1.84 17.75
CA THR A 550 19.76 3.02 17.65
C THR A 550 19.29 4.16 18.54
N PHE A 551 18.00 4.21 18.89
CA PHE A 551 17.47 5.30 19.71
C PHE A 551 17.71 5.05 21.20
N PRO A 552 18.14 6.09 21.94
CA PRO A 552 18.31 5.98 23.38
C PRO A 552 16.95 5.84 24.09
N LEU A 553 16.88 4.93 25.06
CA LEU A 553 15.63 4.60 25.75
C LEU A 553 15.06 5.76 26.59
N GLN A 554 15.93 6.56 27.21
CA GLN A 554 15.48 7.64 28.10
C GLN A 554 14.70 8.73 27.34
N PRO A 555 15.19 9.27 26.20
CA PRO A 555 14.39 10.22 25.44
C PRO A 555 13.06 9.67 24.95
N LEU A 556 13.02 8.41 24.51
CA LEU A 556 11.77 7.74 24.11
C LEU A 556 10.77 7.64 25.27
N THR A 557 11.26 7.36 26.47
CA THR A 557 10.41 7.30 27.68
C THR A 557 9.81 8.67 27.99
N GLU A 558 10.57 9.77 27.84
CA GLU A 558 10.03 11.13 28.01
C GLU A 558 8.99 11.49 26.93
N VAL A 559 9.21 11.07 25.67
CA VAL A 559 8.23 11.25 24.59
C VAL A 559 6.91 10.56 24.94
N LEU A 560 6.95 9.29 25.37
CA LEU A 560 5.74 8.56 25.80
C LEU A 560 5.02 9.30 26.93
N ARG A 561 5.75 9.85 27.90
CA ARG A 561 5.17 10.60 29.03
C ARG A 561 4.47 11.87 28.57
N ILE A 562 5.12 12.67 27.73
CA ILE A 562 4.56 13.89 27.14
C ILE A 562 3.26 13.58 26.37
N LEU A 563 3.27 12.54 25.54
CA LEU A 563 2.10 12.13 24.76
C LEU A 563 0.95 11.65 25.65
N SER A 564 1.26 10.85 26.68
CA SER A 564 0.29 10.35 27.65
C SER A 564 -0.40 11.50 28.40
N GLU A 565 0.40 12.45 28.94
CA GLU A 565 -0.13 13.64 29.61
C GLU A 565 -1.02 14.47 28.70
N ARG A 566 -0.66 14.58 27.41
CA ARG A 566 -1.46 15.36 26.46
C ARG A 566 -2.79 14.69 26.15
N ALA A 567 -2.79 13.37 25.97
CA ALA A 567 -3.98 12.58 25.68
C ALA A 567 -4.98 12.57 26.86
N GLU A 568 -4.47 12.53 28.10
CA GLU A 568 -5.32 12.56 29.30
C GLU A 568 -6.06 13.89 29.50
N ARG A 569 -5.49 15.02 29.04
CA ARG A 569 -6.05 16.36 29.31
C ARG A 569 -7.33 16.68 28.54
N LYS A 570 -7.53 16.14 27.33
CA LYS A 570 -8.71 16.43 26.48
C LYS A 570 -9.02 15.28 25.52
N ALA A 571 -10.30 14.90 25.44
CA ALA A 571 -10.80 13.90 24.48
C ALA A 571 -10.88 14.39 23.02
N SER A 572 -10.58 15.66 22.73
CA SER A 572 -10.57 16.20 21.37
C SER A 572 -9.30 15.82 20.60
N PRO A 573 -9.33 15.80 19.26
CA PRO A 573 -8.12 15.66 18.44
C PRO A 573 -7.05 16.68 18.82
N VAL A 574 -5.80 16.24 18.90
CA VAL A 574 -4.63 17.09 19.12
C VAL A 574 -4.26 17.70 17.78
N THR A 575 -4.39 19.02 17.64
CA THR A 575 -3.99 19.74 16.43
C THR A 575 -2.58 20.29 16.52
N SER A 576 -2.08 20.51 17.74
CA SER A 576 -0.71 20.93 18.00
C SER A 576 -0.28 20.59 19.43
N LEU A 577 1.03 20.44 19.62
CA LEU A 577 1.68 20.26 20.92
C LEU A 577 3.09 20.86 20.86
N LYS A 578 3.44 21.61 21.90
CA LYS A 578 4.81 21.98 22.23
C LYS A 578 4.99 21.72 23.72
N ALA A 579 5.90 20.83 24.07
CA ALA A 579 6.13 20.42 25.46
C ALA A 579 7.61 20.10 25.67
N GLU A 580 8.06 20.23 26.91
CA GLU A 580 9.43 19.89 27.30
C GLU A 580 9.38 19.16 28.64
N LEU A 581 10.04 18.02 28.72
CA LEU A 581 10.09 17.19 29.92
C LEU A 581 11.38 16.37 29.93
N GLY A 582 12.07 16.30 31.07
CA GLY A 582 13.27 15.49 31.22
C GLY A 582 14.41 15.84 30.24
N GLY A 583 14.50 17.11 29.80
CA GLY A 583 15.48 17.56 28.79
C GLY A 583 15.10 17.23 27.34
N VAL A 584 13.92 16.64 27.11
CA VAL A 584 13.38 16.33 25.78
C VAL A 584 12.31 17.34 25.42
N SER A 585 12.46 17.99 24.28
CA SER A 585 11.47 18.90 23.68
C SER A 585 10.72 18.18 22.57
N VAL A 586 9.38 18.27 22.59
CA VAL A 586 8.49 17.67 21.59
C VAL A 586 7.69 18.76 20.89
N LYS A 587 7.67 18.71 19.55
CA LYS A 587 6.82 19.52 18.66
C LYS A 587 5.92 18.61 17.82
N TYR A 588 4.63 18.92 17.76
CA TYR A 588 3.67 18.24 16.88
C TYR A 588 2.65 19.24 16.30
N PRO A 589 2.22 19.08 15.03
CA PRO A 589 2.89 18.26 14.03
C PRO A 589 4.29 18.81 13.73
N ALA A 590 5.19 17.92 13.37
CA ALA A 590 6.51 18.31 12.87
C ALA A 590 6.43 18.85 11.44
N ASP A 591 7.40 19.70 11.08
CA ASP A 591 7.59 20.25 9.73
C ASP A 591 8.98 19.85 9.22
N PRO A 592 9.15 19.54 7.92
CA PRO A 592 10.47 19.19 7.37
C PRO A 592 11.54 20.25 7.62
N ARG A 593 11.16 21.52 7.81
CA ARG A 593 12.12 22.59 8.08
C ARG A 593 12.67 22.54 9.51
N ASP A 594 12.08 21.76 10.40
CA ASP A 594 12.45 21.72 11.81
C ASP A 594 13.84 21.11 12.04
N GLU A 595 14.30 20.21 11.17
CA GLU A 595 15.63 19.59 11.26
C GLU A 595 16.76 20.39 10.62
N LEU A 596 16.44 21.31 9.70
CA LEU A 596 17.48 22.02 8.95
C LEU A 596 18.35 22.86 9.88
N SER A 597 19.65 22.53 9.90
CA SER A 597 20.68 23.28 10.61
C SER A 597 20.87 24.68 10.03
N ALA A 598 21.57 25.54 10.76
CA ALA A 598 21.93 26.87 10.26
C ALA A 598 22.77 26.81 8.98
N GLN A 599 23.59 25.76 8.83
CA GLN A 599 24.42 25.54 7.64
C GLN A 599 23.56 25.11 6.45
N GLU A 600 22.62 24.18 6.64
CA GLU A 600 21.72 23.71 5.58
C GLU A 600 20.70 24.77 5.15
N ARG A 601 20.47 25.79 6.00
CA ARG A 601 19.64 26.95 5.67
C ARG A 601 20.38 28.05 4.91
N SER A 602 21.71 28.02 4.89
CA SER A 602 22.56 29.02 4.23
C SER A 602 22.69 28.74 2.72
N GLY A 603 22.89 29.79 1.94
CA GLY A 603 23.12 29.69 0.49
C GLY A 603 21.83 29.41 -0.28
N SER A 604 21.94 28.59 -1.31
CA SER A 604 20.81 28.16 -2.13
C SER A 604 20.98 26.73 -2.62
N VAL A 605 19.91 26.13 -3.14
CA VAL A 605 19.96 24.81 -3.78
C VAL A 605 19.59 24.98 -5.24
N GLN A 606 20.42 24.41 -6.10
CA GLN A 606 20.17 24.32 -7.53
C GLN A 606 19.69 22.91 -7.88
N VAL A 607 18.57 22.81 -8.59
CA VAL A 607 18.01 21.59 -9.15
C VAL A 607 18.04 21.73 -10.68
N ARG A 608 18.70 20.80 -11.35
CA ARG A 608 18.77 20.72 -12.82
C ARG A 608 17.99 19.52 -13.28
N VAL A 609 17.01 19.74 -14.17
CA VAL A 609 16.17 18.70 -14.74
C VAL A 609 16.48 18.58 -16.23
N ARG A 610 16.99 17.42 -16.62
CA ARG A 610 17.34 17.10 -18.00
C ARG A 610 16.45 15.95 -18.50
N SER A 611 15.74 16.18 -19.59
CA SER A 611 14.97 15.12 -20.25
C SER A 611 15.91 14.08 -20.85
N ASN A 612 15.55 12.81 -20.69
CA ASN A 612 16.19 11.69 -21.38
C ASN A 612 15.56 11.48 -22.77
N ALA A 613 16.20 10.66 -23.61
CA ALA A 613 15.80 10.40 -25.00
C ALA A 613 14.36 9.83 -25.11
N GLY A 614 13.55 10.27 -26.10
CA GLY A 614 12.15 9.85 -26.26
C GLY A 614 11.22 10.91 -26.87
N HIS A 615 9.92 10.63 -26.94
CA HIS A 615 8.88 11.54 -27.49
C HIS A 615 8.75 12.88 -26.76
N PHE A 616 9.29 12.97 -25.54
CA PHE A 616 9.29 14.18 -24.70
C PHE A 616 10.62 14.94 -24.71
N THR A 617 11.56 14.56 -25.59
CA THR A 617 12.88 15.21 -25.66
C THR A 617 12.80 16.67 -26.05
N TYR A 618 13.48 17.51 -25.27
CA TYR A 618 13.75 18.89 -25.62
C TYR A 618 15.23 19.21 -25.39
N ASN A 619 15.84 19.99 -26.29
CA ASN A 619 17.24 20.42 -26.19
C ASN A 619 17.41 21.56 -25.18
N ALA A 620 16.83 21.42 -23.98
CA ALA A 620 17.02 22.36 -22.90
C ALA A 620 17.06 21.65 -21.55
N GLU A 621 17.66 22.30 -20.56
CA GLU A 621 17.67 21.90 -19.17
C GLU A 621 16.86 22.93 -18.38
N VAL A 622 16.01 22.47 -17.47
CA VAL A 622 15.32 23.36 -16.53
C VAL A 622 16.19 23.49 -15.30
N VAL A 623 16.63 24.71 -15.01
CA VAL A 623 17.45 25.01 -13.84
C VAL A 623 16.64 25.82 -12.85
N MET A 624 16.36 25.24 -11.69
CA MET A 624 15.69 25.90 -10.57
C MET A 624 16.73 26.23 -9.51
N THR A 625 16.79 27.46 -9.03
CA THR A 625 17.64 27.84 -7.89
C THR A 625 16.79 28.53 -6.84
N GLY A 626 16.82 28.06 -5.59
CA GLY A 626 15.97 28.61 -4.54
C GLY A 626 16.53 28.45 -3.13
N PRO A 627 15.92 29.10 -2.14
CA PRO A 627 16.27 28.93 -0.73
C PRO A 627 16.16 27.46 -0.32
N PRO A 628 17.08 26.93 0.51
CA PRO A 628 17.08 25.50 0.89
C PRO A 628 15.79 25.02 1.59
N GLU A 629 15.08 25.92 2.28
CA GLU A 629 13.82 25.64 2.98
C GLU A 629 12.56 25.66 2.08
N THR A 630 12.74 25.95 0.79
CA THR A 630 11.65 25.93 -0.21
C THR A 630 11.13 24.51 -0.35
N LEU A 631 9.81 24.31 -0.29
CA LEU A 631 9.24 22.98 -0.53
C LEU A 631 9.42 22.59 -1.99
N VAL A 632 9.80 21.33 -2.24
CA VAL A 632 9.97 20.77 -3.59
C VAL A 632 8.71 21.00 -4.43
N ARG A 633 7.53 20.68 -3.87
CA ARG A 633 6.24 20.95 -4.51
C ARG A 633 6.08 22.41 -4.94
N ASN A 634 6.43 23.36 -4.07
CA ASN A 634 6.32 24.79 -4.41
C ASN A 634 7.33 25.21 -5.49
N ALA A 635 8.53 24.62 -5.47
CA ALA A 635 9.55 24.89 -6.48
C ALA A 635 9.11 24.42 -7.87
N PHE A 636 8.68 23.16 -7.98
CA PHE A 636 8.19 22.55 -9.22
C PHE A 636 6.92 23.26 -9.72
N ALA A 637 6.00 23.61 -8.83
CA ALA A 637 4.80 24.40 -9.15
C ALA A 637 5.11 25.74 -9.83
N GLN A 638 6.03 26.49 -9.24
CA GLN A 638 6.41 27.79 -9.74
C GLN A 638 7.15 27.65 -11.08
N ALA A 639 7.99 26.64 -11.23
CA ALA A 639 8.64 26.32 -12.50
C ALA A 639 7.61 26.00 -13.60
N ARG A 640 6.65 25.11 -13.35
CA ARG A 640 5.57 24.77 -14.29
C ARG A 640 4.79 26.02 -14.74
N ARG A 641 4.35 26.86 -13.79
CA ARG A 641 3.64 28.12 -14.12
C ARG A 641 4.46 29.07 -14.99
N LEU A 642 5.77 29.16 -14.78
CA LEU A 642 6.65 30.01 -15.57
C LEU A 642 6.87 29.45 -16.99
N LEU A 643 6.97 28.12 -17.11
CA LEU A 643 7.07 27.44 -18.40
C LEU A 643 5.78 27.63 -19.22
N ASP A 644 4.60 27.53 -18.59
CA ASP A 644 3.30 27.73 -19.23
C ASP A 644 3.07 29.17 -19.73
N GLN A 645 3.71 30.15 -19.07
CA GLN A 645 3.54 31.58 -19.38
C GLN A 645 4.43 32.06 -20.54
N LYS A 646 5.47 31.31 -20.94
CA LYS A 646 6.35 31.70 -22.06
C LYS A 646 5.70 31.28 -23.39
N PRO A 647 5.07 32.19 -24.14
CA PRO A 647 4.44 31.87 -25.41
C PRO A 647 5.52 31.93 -26.50
N GLY A 648 6.08 30.79 -26.89
CA GLY A 648 7.06 30.77 -27.97
C GLY A 648 7.63 29.40 -28.27
N GLU A 649 7.35 28.91 -29.48
CA GLU A 649 8.06 27.83 -30.19
C GLU A 649 7.98 26.41 -29.60
N GLY A 650 6.79 25.87 -29.40
CA GLY A 650 6.57 24.41 -29.55
C GLY A 650 7.42 23.45 -28.72
N ARG A 651 7.98 23.88 -27.57
CA ARG A 651 8.76 23.02 -26.67
C ARG A 651 7.90 22.64 -25.48
N ASN A 652 7.29 21.46 -25.52
CA ASN A 652 6.71 20.84 -24.33
C ASN A 652 7.89 20.46 -23.41
N VAL A 653 8.19 21.31 -22.43
CA VAL A 653 9.19 21.03 -21.40
C VAL A 653 8.53 20.15 -20.36
N TYR A 654 9.08 18.96 -20.11
CA TYR A 654 8.59 18.05 -19.09
C TYR A 654 9.26 18.36 -17.73
N LEU A 655 8.48 18.38 -16.65
CA LEU A 655 8.97 18.46 -15.28
C LEU A 655 8.48 17.22 -14.53
N PRO A 656 9.35 16.54 -13.77
CA PRO A 656 8.98 15.35 -13.03
C PRO A 656 7.82 15.54 -12.05
N TYR A 657 6.94 14.55 -12.01
CA TYR A 657 5.88 14.44 -11.00
C TYR A 657 6.24 13.53 -9.84
N ARG A 658 7.26 12.70 -10.04
CA ARG A 658 7.89 11.88 -9.02
C ARG A 658 9.40 11.99 -9.14
N LEU A 659 10.10 11.75 -8.05
CA LEU A 659 11.55 11.65 -8.01
C LEU A 659 11.90 10.32 -7.35
N GLU A 660 12.81 9.59 -7.96
CA GLU A 660 13.27 8.28 -7.52
C GLU A 660 14.79 8.29 -7.35
N SER A 661 15.30 7.42 -6.49
CA SER A 661 16.73 7.23 -6.29
C SER A 661 17.34 6.44 -7.45
N ALA A 662 18.34 7.00 -8.13
CA ALA A 662 19.06 6.25 -9.17
C ALA A 662 19.94 5.13 -8.59
N GLY A 663 20.38 5.25 -7.34
CA GLY A 663 21.35 4.35 -6.70
C GLY A 663 20.77 3.33 -5.73
N GLN A 664 19.44 3.30 -5.56
CA GLN A 664 18.76 2.35 -4.69
C GLN A 664 17.55 1.77 -5.41
N ALA A 665 17.65 0.51 -5.81
CA ALA A 665 16.57 -0.24 -6.45
C ALA A 665 16.57 -1.70 -5.96
N LEU A 666 15.41 -2.34 -6.03
CA LEU A 666 15.29 -3.79 -5.94
C LEU A 666 15.28 -4.35 -7.37
N GLU A 667 16.18 -5.30 -7.61
CA GLU A 667 16.27 -6.00 -8.89
C GLU A 667 14.99 -6.82 -9.12
N ASN A 668 14.43 -6.71 -10.33
CA ASN A 668 13.27 -7.51 -10.74
C ASN A 668 13.73 -8.56 -11.75
N SER A 669 13.63 -9.85 -11.41
CA SER A 669 14.06 -10.96 -12.28
C SER A 669 13.11 -11.27 -13.45
N GLY A 670 12.06 -10.46 -13.67
CA GLY A 670 11.04 -10.67 -14.70
C GLY A 670 11.05 -9.67 -15.87
N PHE A 671 9.90 -9.54 -16.55
CA PHE A 671 9.66 -8.63 -17.69
C PHE A 671 9.44 -7.15 -17.31
N PHE A 672 9.55 -6.78 -16.03
CA PHE A 672 9.27 -5.44 -15.52
C PHE A 672 10.56 -4.76 -15.07
N GLU A 673 10.60 -3.42 -15.12
CA GLU A 673 11.75 -2.61 -14.68
C GLU A 673 12.05 -2.77 -13.18
N ASP A 674 13.29 -2.45 -12.81
CA ASP A 674 13.75 -2.39 -11.41
C ASP A 674 12.91 -1.42 -10.58
N LEU A 675 12.66 -1.78 -9.32
CA LEU A 675 11.85 -0.96 -8.43
C LEU A 675 12.74 0.02 -7.66
N HIS A 676 12.79 1.26 -8.14
CA HIS A 676 13.58 2.33 -7.52
C HIS A 676 12.91 2.91 -6.27
N VAL A 677 13.72 3.31 -5.28
CA VAL A 677 13.21 3.97 -4.07
C VAL A 677 12.59 5.32 -4.43
N LEU A 678 11.29 5.47 -4.16
CA LEU A 678 10.56 6.71 -4.34
C LEU A 678 10.96 7.74 -3.28
N ILE A 679 11.34 8.93 -3.73
CA ILE A 679 11.87 10.02 -2.91
C ILE A 679 10.86 11.14 -2.76
N TRP A 680 10.10 11.44 -3.80
CA TRP A 680 9.09 12.49 -3.77
C TRP A 680 8.01 12.22 -4.81
N GLU A 681 6.78 12.66 -4.54
CA GLU A 681 5.67 12.59 -5.49
C GLU A 681 4.75 13.81 -5.34
N ASN A 682 4.25 14.33 -6.46
CA ASN A 682 3.30 15.43 -6.49
C ASN A 682 1.84 14.97 -6.32
N ARG A 683 1.54 14.27 -5.22
CA ARG A 683 0.20 13.74 -4.93
C ARG A 683 -0.37 14.23 -3.59
N PRO A 684 -1.71 14.37 -3.44
CA PRO A 684 -2.35 14.53 -2.13
C PRO A 684 -1.88 13.50 -1.11
N GLY A 685 -1.60 13.95 0.11
CA GLY A 685 -1.17 13.07 1.19
C GLY A 685 0.33 12.74 1.22
N SER A 686 1.07 12.97 0.12
CA SER A 686 2.53 12.75 0.11
C SER A 686 3.22 13.69 1.11
N PRO A 687 4.19 13.20 1.91
CA PRO A 687 4.88 14.05 2.87
C PRO A 687 5.70 15.13 2.16
N ALA A 688 5.74 16.32 2.76
CA ALA A 688 6.49 17.44 2.19
C ALA A 688 8.00 17.22 2.26
N LEU A 689 8.75 17.77 1.31
CA LEU A 689 10.21 17.79 1.26
C LEU A 689 10.68 19.21 0.94
N THR A 690 11.87 19.60 1.42
CA THR A 690 12.51 20.87 1.02
C THR A 690 13.63 20.62 0.01
N LEU A 691 14.09 21.68 -0.67
CA LEU A 691 15.24 21.60 -1.58
C LEU A 691 16.53 21.14 -0.85
N ALA A 692 16.72 21.52 0.41
CA ALA A 692 17.86 21.07 1.22
C ALA A 692 17.93 19.54 1.32
N HIS A 693 16.79 18.87 1.52
CA HIS A 693 16.73 17.42 1.55
C HIS A 693 17.05 16.82 0.18
N LEU A 694 16.61 17.45 -0.93
CA LEU A 694 17.02 17.02 -2.27
C LEU A 694 18.53 17.08 -2.47
N ALA A 695 19.18 18.12 -1.94
CA ALA A 695 20.62 18.31 -2.07
C ALA A 695 21.45 17.32 -1.24
N SER A 696 20.87 16.71 -0.20
CA SER A 696 21.52 15.64 0.57
C SER A 696 21.37 14.26 -0.07
N MET A 697 20.66 14.15 -1.19
CA MET A 697 20.45 12.89 -1.89
C MET A 697 21.44 12.68 -3.03
N GLY A 698 21.62 11.41 -3.40
CA GLY A 698 22.35 11.04 -4.61
C GLY A 698 21.62 11.44 -5.89
N PRO A 699 22.10 10.99 -7.06
CA PRO A 699 21.44 11.26 -8.33
C PRO A 699 19.98 10.81 -8.29
N LEU A 700 19.09 11.66 -8.80
CA LEU A 700 17.65 11.40 -8.85
C LEU A 700 17.21 11.21 -10.29
N ILE A 701 16.18 10.40 -10.48
CA ILE A 701 15.55 10.12 -11.79
C ILE A 701 14.04 10.24 -11.70
N ASP A 702 13.39 10.27 -12.85
CA ASP A 702 11.95 10.09 -13.01
C ASP A 702 11.73 8.94 -14.00
N GLY A 703 11.90 7.69 -13.53
CA GLY A 703 12.02 6.52 -14.40
C GLY A 703 12.99 6.76 -15.55
N GLU A 704 12.59 6.39 -16.77
CA GLU A 704 13.36 6.64 -17.99
C GLU A 704 13.23 8.08 -18.53
N LEU A 705 12.39 8.94 -17.97
CA LEU A 705 11.99 10.22 -18.58
C LEU A 705 12.97 11.37 -18.35
N ALA A 706 13.59 11.45 -17.16
CA ALA A 706 14.47 12.55 -16.82
C ALA A 706 15.56 12.16 -15.82
N THR A 707 16.70 12.85 -15.92
CA THR A 707 17.76 12.88 -14.90
C THR A 707 17.70 14.20 -14.14
N ILE A 708 17.90 14.12 -12.83
CA ILE A 708 17.82 15.25 -11.92
C ILE A 708 19.10 15.34 -11.10
N GLU A 709 19.84 16.43 -11.30
CA GLU A 709 21.03 16.77 -10.53
C GLU A 709 20.68 17.85 -9.51
N VAL A 710 21.10 17.67 -8.26
CA VAL A 710 20.84 18.63 -7.18
C VAL A 710 22.16 18.99 -6.50
N ALA A 711 22.41 20.28 -6.33
CA ALA A 711 23.65 20.77 -5.75
C ALA A 711 23.43 22.00 -4.86
N PRO A 712 24.01 22.04 -3.64
CA PRO A 712 24.03 23.25 -2.83
C PRO A 712 24.94 24.31 -3.48
N GLN A 713 24.60 25.57 -3.28
CA GLN A 713 25.30 26.75 -3.79
C GLN A 713 25.63 27.68 -2.64
N ALA A 714 26.82 28.28 -2.65
CA ALA A 714 27.26 29.18 -1.59
C ALA A 714 26.49 30.52 -1.56
N ALA A 715 25.93 30.94 -2.69
CA ALA A 715 25.24 32.23 -2.81
C ALA A 715 23.79 32.12 -2.29
N ASP A 716 23.40 33.06 -1.43
CA ASP A 716 22.02 33.21 -0.99
C ASP A 716 21.14 33.77 -2.12
N VAL A 717 19.89 33.29 -2.19
CA VAL A 717 18.87 33.83 -3.10
C VAL A 717 17.61 34.16 -2.31
N ALA A 718 16.96 35.28 -2.65
CA ALA A 718 15.77 35.74 -1.91
C ALA A 718 14.47 34.98 -2.27
N GLY A 719 14.49 34.19 -3.34
CA GLY A 719 13.34 33.44 -3.84
C GLY A 719 13.74 32.48 -4.93
N LEU A 720 12.77 31.72 -5.44
CA LEU A 720 13.01 30.75 -6.51
C LEU A 720 13.20 31.46 -7.87
N THR A 721 14.30 31.18 -8.54
CA THR A 721 14.54 31.50 -9.95
C THR A 721 14.42 30.22 -10.79
N VAL A 722 13.92 30.38 -12.02
CA VAL A 722 13.75 29.26 -12.97
C VAL A 722 14.26 29.71 -14.34
N GLU A 723 15.23 28.98 -14.86
CA GLU A 723 15.88 29.23 -16.13
C GLU A 723 15.69 28.03 -17.07
N LEU A 724 15.60 28.32 -18.37
CA LEU A 724 15.68 27.33 -19.43
C LEU A 724 17.02 27.52 -20.13
N GLN A 725 17.92 26.56 -19.97
CA GLN A 725 19.26 26.61 -20.57
C GLN A 725 19.31 25.68 -21.78
N ALA A 726 19.84 26.13 -22.91
CA ALA A 726 20.00 25.28 -24.08
C ALA A 726 21.10 24.24 -23.82
N VAL A 727 20.84 22.96 -24.12
CA VAL A 727 21.85 21.91 -24.02
C VAL A 727 22.62 21.88 -25.35
N ASP A 728 23.94 22.08 -25.30
CA ASP A 728 24.81 21.96 -26.48
C ASP A 728 24.96 20.46 -26.81
N PRO A 729 24.53 19.99 -28.01
CA PRO A 729 24.53 18.56 -28.35
C PRO A 729 25.93 17.90 -28.40
N GLY A 730 27.00 18.63 -28.10
CA GLY A 730 28.39 18.15 -28.12
C GLY A 730 28.98 17.67 -26.78
N SER A 731 28.27 17.78 -25.64
CA SER A 731 28.82 17.41 -24.33
C SER A 731 28.25 16.11 -23.76
N GLY A 732 28.06 15.10 -24.61
CA GLY A 732 27.77 13.73 -24.18
C GLY A 732 29.02 13.10 -23.54
N VAL A 733 28.87 12.70 -22.28
CA VAL A 733 29.83 11.91 -21.52
C VAL A 733 30.10 10.60 -22.27
N SER A 734 31.38 10.32 -22.50
CA SER A 734 31.94 9.03 -22.94
C SER A 734 31.96 7.99 -21.83
#